data_AF-A0A9D6CH74-F1
#
_entry.id   AF-A0A9D6CH74-F1
#
_cell.length_a   1.000
_cell.length_b   1.000
_cell.length_c   1.000
_cell.angle_alpha   90.00
_cell.angle_beta   90.00
_cell.angle_gamma   90.00
#
_symmetry.space_group_name_H-M   'P 1'
#
loop_
_entity.id
_entity.type
_entity.pdbx_description
1 polymer ?
#
loop_
_entity_poly.entity_id
_entity_poly.type
_entity_poly.pdbx_seq_one_letter_code
_entity_poly.pdbx_strand_id
1 'polypeptide(L)'
;MSESTPTLPNEPADAANYTSESIQVLEGLEAIRKRPGMYVGGTGLNALHHLVYECVDNAIDEVMAGYATTVTVRIGVDGSCTVIDDGRGMPVDPMKHENPTINGRPAVEVILTEVHAGGKFGDNAYKVSGGLHGVGVKCVNALSEWTEVEVVKNEKTYHIGFARGEVVKPLELVETLPKSAATEKRTGTRISFLPDPQIFPDTEFRYDTLENRLRELSYLNPGVVIRLVDERVDASGQRRDITFHSPDGIGGYVAWRNEQKTIQSPVIALTAEDAAQSLRLDFAMQYVDSNAELTLAFGNNIPNRDGGTHVAGFKAALTRVVNGYARKNNLLKDLVPSGDDLREGLVTVVSVKLPNPQFNNQTKEKLLNPEVEGFVSNAIGEKLGAWLEEHPKEAREICMRAVLAAQAREAARKARELIKRKGSLDSGGMPHKLADCSSDDVEKTELFIVEGNSAGGSAKGGRDHVHQAILPLRGKLLNVEKARLDKVLGFEEIRILIQALQCGIGEDFDIAKMRYGRLIIMTDADVDGSHIRTLLLTFLFRQMPELVRQGRVFIAQPPLYQVMRAKKATYVLNDRRMTDALVDLALSHATFAVRDEAGAVTHRVSGEEIRRMVRTLDRLDELVTVSQRRGIPFTKLLASRAQDPSGKGRLPSWHLAWAEGDELFFDEASARASVAKHDLVLDDLVTHEMKIDRRRIASLRELHENRELERIFGSLATWHISIEDYDRVQVEGVTGEKMPTRYAWLVDSGKTPASPAADGEDAESETSARKSKEGARDAGLVEAANVPSIVRALLEVGRRGIEVKRFKGLGEMEAEQLWETTMDPARRTLLRVTLESASEADALFTILMGEDVDRRRAYIEKHALEVKNLDI
;
A
#
# COMPACT_ATOMS: atom_id res chain seq x y z
N MET A 1 59.61 10.24 -27.34
CA MET A 1 58.39 10.78 -26.70
C MET A 1 57.41 11.14 -27.79
N SER A 2 56.28 10.46 -27.87
CA SER A 2 55.03 10.95 -28.45
C SER A 2 53.93 9.94 -28.08
N GLU A 3 52.97 10.41 -27.31
CA GLU A 3 51.87 9.65 -26.70
C GLU A 3 51.01 8.95 -27.75
N SER A 4 50.67 7.70 -27.48
CA SER A 4 49.65 6.94 -28.20
C SER A 4 48.29 7.16 -27.54
N THR A 5 47.42 7.91 -28.21
CA THR A 5 46.02 8.14 -27.84
C THR A 5 45.23 6.81 -27.89
N PRO A 6 44.32 6.52 -26.94
CA PRO A 6 43.51 5.31 -27.00
C PRO A 6 42.40 5.48 -28.05
N THR A 7 42.26 4.50 -28.93
CA THR A 7 41.15 4.37 -29.88
C THR A 7 39.84 4.05 -29.14
N LEU A 8 38.82 4.89 -29.35
CA LEU A 8 37.45 4.66 -28.90
C LEU A 8 36.85 3.42 -29.60
N PRO A 9 36.02 2.62 -28.91
CA PRO A 9 35.40 1.43 -29.49
C PRO A 9 34.28 1.79 -30.47
N ASN A 10 34.17 0.91 -31.47
CA ASN A 10 33.29 0.83 -32.63
C ASN A 10 31.93 1.56 -32.60
N GLU A 11 31.66 2.11 -33.79
CA GLU A 11 30.43 2.58 -34.43
C GLU A 11 29.09 2.40 -33.68
N PRO A 12 28.25 3.45 -33.60
CA PRO A 12 26.88 3.32 -33.11
C PRO A 12 26.08 2.42 -34.05
N ALA A 13 25.40 1.43 -33.46
CA ALA A 13 24.40 0.60 -34.13
C ALA A 13 23.43 1.47 -34.93
N ASP A 14 23.13 1.05 -36.16
CA ASP A 14 22.20 1.62 -37.13
C ASP A 14 21.44 2.86 -36.62
N ALA A 15 21.84 4.03 -37.13
CA ALA A 15 21.08 5.26 -37.00
C ALA A 15 19.75 5.09 -37.76
N ALA A 16 18.80 4.39 -37.14
CA ALA A 16 17.41 4.35 -37.57
C ALA A 16 16.93 5.79 -37.70
N ASN A 17 16.44 6.13 -38.90
CA ASN A 17 15.97 7.44 -39.33
C ASN A 17 15.26 8.25 -38.22
N TYR A 18 16.02 9.04 -37.45
CA TYR A 18 15.49 9.99 -36.49
C TYR A 18 15.03 11.24 -37.24
N THR A 19 13.82 11.17 -37.79
CA THR A 19 13.17 12.24 -38.55
C THR A 19 12.15 12.97 -37.68
N SER A 20 11.52 14.02 -38.23
CA SER A 20 10.38 14.69 -37.57
C SER A 20 9.23 13.74 -37.24
N GLU A 21 9.07 12.62 -37.96
CA GLU A 21 8.08 11.58 -37.68
C GLU A 21 8.39 10.76 -36.42
N SER A 22 9.65 10.81 -35.94
CA SER A 22 10.06 10.19 -34.66
C SER A 22 9.66 11.03 -33.43
N ILE A 23 9.24 12.29 -33.63
CA ILE A 23 8.75 13.15 -32.55
C ILE A 23 7.26 12.85 -32.33
N GLN A 24 6.96 12.13 -31.24
CA GLN A 24 5.59 11.91 -30.80
C GLN A 24 5.12 13.02 -29.86
N VAL A 25 4.07 13.73 -30.26
CA VAL A 25 3.33 14.65 -29.39
C VAL A 25 2.19 13.87 -28.75
N LEU A 26 2.14 13.88 -27.41
CA LEU A 26 1.06 13.26 -26.65
C LEU A 26 0.05 14.36 -26.30
N GLU A 27 -1.16 14.24 -26.85
CA GLU A 27 -2.22 15.21 -26.62
C GLU A 27 -3.09 14.83 -25.41
N GLY A 28 -3.61 15.82 -24.71
CA GLY A 28 -4.56 15.64 -23.60
C GLY A 28 -4.03 14.75 -22.46
N LEU A 29 -4.84 13.77 -22.06
CA LEU A 29 -4.57 12.88 -20.92
C LEU A 29 -3.65 11.69 -21.27
N GLU A 30 -3.32 11.49 -22.54
CA GLU A 30 -2.47 10.37 -22.98
C GLU A 30 -1.06 10.47 -22.38
N ALA A 31 -0.55 11.69 -22.21
CA ALA A 31 0.72 11.97 -21.56
C ALA A 31 0.76 11.44 -20.11
N ILE A 32 -0.34 11.62 -19.37
CA ILE A 32 -0.47 11.18 -17.97
C ILE A 32 -0.49 9.65 -17.92
N ARG A 33 -1.22 8.99 -18.83
CA ARG A 33 -1.29 7.51 -18.89
C ARG A 33 0.03 6.86 -19.28
N LYS A 34 0.80 7.46 -20.20
CA LYS A 34 2.11 6.92 -20.62
C LYS A 34 3.19 7.14 -19.57
N ARG A 35 3.11 8.21 -18.76
CA ARG A 35 4.12 8.55 -17.75
C ARG A 35 3.50 8.89 -16.38
N PRO A 36 2.77 7.96 -15.74
CA PRO A 36 2.09 8.21 -14.46
C PRO A 36 3.06 8.62 -13.35
N GLY A 37 4.30 8.12 -13.38
CA GLY A 37 5.33 8.44 -12.40
C GLY A 37 5.63 9.93 -12.25
N MET A 38 5.48 10.73 -13.32
CA MET A 38 5.69 12.17 -13.28
C MET A 38 4.58 12.94 -12.57
N TYR A 39 3.37 12.36 -12.47
CA TYR A 39 2.17 13.06 -12.00
C TYR A 39 1.72 12.57 -10.62
N VAL A 40 1.73 11.25 -10.40
CA VAL A 40 1.24 10.60 -9.17
C VAL A 40 2.35 9.89 -8.38
N GLY A 41 3.62 10.09 -8.76
CA GLY A 41 4.78 9.58 -7.99
C GLY A 41 5.06 8.08 -8.16
N GLY A 42 4.40 7.40 -9.10
CA GLY A 42 4.69 6.01 -9.48
C GLY A 42 3.47 5.26 -10.01
N THR A 43 3.52 3.93 -9.91
CA THR A 43 2.39 3.02 -10.19
C THR A 43 2.15 2.01 -9.06
N GLY A 44 2.80 2.20 -7.91
CA GLY A 44 2.60 1.36 -6.72
C GLY A 44 1.42 1.82 -5.86
N LEU A 45 1.27 1.20 -4.69
CA LEU A 45 0.20 1.49 -3.72
C LEU A 45 0.09 2.98 -3.35
N ASN A 46 1.22 3.67 -3.16
CA ASN A 46 1.18 5.11 -2.86
C ASN A 46 0.54 5.93 -3.98
N ALA A 47 0.87 5.61 -5.24
CA ALA A 47 0.28 6.29 -6.40
C ALA A 47 -1.22 5.98 -6.52
N LEU A 48 -1.62 4.76 -6.18
CA LEU A 48 -3.02 4.35 -6.09
C LEU A 48 -3.78 5.19 -5.06
N HIS A 49 -3.27 5.27 -3.81
CA HIS A 49 -3.88 6.09 -2.75
C HIS A 49 -3.85 7.58 -3.06
N HIS A 50 -2.82 8.04 -3.79
CA HIS A 50 -2.72 9.43 -4.23
C HIS A 50 -3.90 9.85 -5.12
N LEU A 51 -4.49 8.93 -5.90
CA LEU A 51 -5.72 9.22 -6.65
C LEU A 51 -6.88 9.61 -5.71
N VAL A 52 -7.02 8.90 -4.59
CA VAL A 52 -8.03 9.20 -3.57
C VAL A 52 -7.72 10.55 -2.91
N TYR A 53 -6.45 10.80 -2.59
CA TYR A 53 -6.03 12.05 -1.97
C TYR A 53 -6.35 13.26 -2.85
N GLU A 54 -6.16 13.17 -4.17
CA GLU A 54 -6.51 14.28 -5.06
C GLU A 54 -8.03 14.59 -5.08
N CYS A 55 -8.88 13.57 -4.99
CA CYS A 55 -10.33 13.78 -4.85
C CYS A 55 -10.69 14.36 -3.47
N VAL A 56 -10.11 13.84 -2.40
CA VAL A 56 -10.35 14.29 -1.02
C VAL A 56 -9.84 15.71 -0.81
N ASP A 57 -8.65 16.05 -1.29
CA ASP A 57 -8.07 17.39 -1.16
C ASP A 57 -8.95 18.44 -1.88
N ASN A 58 -9.57 18.09 -3.02
CA ASN A 58 -10.56 18.97 -3.67
C ASN A 58 -11.81 19.18 -2.80
N ALA A 59 -12.31 18.14 -2.14
CA ALA A 59 -13.43 18.25 -1.21
C ALA A 59 -13.05 19.09 0.03
N ILE A 60 -11.85 18.90 0.57
CA ILE A 60 -11.34 19.68 1.71
C ILE A 60 -11.11 21.15 1.32
N ASP A 61 -10.74 21.46 0.07
CA ASP A 61 -10.66 22.85 -0.38
C ASP A 61 -12.05 23.56 -0.34
N GLU A 62 -13.16 22.83 -0.57
CA GLU A 62 -14.52 23.36 -0.36
C GLU A 62 -14.84 23.59 1.12
N VAL A 63 -14.32 22.72 2.00
CA VAL A 63 -14.43 22.88 3.47
C VAL A 63 -13.64 24.11 3.92
N MET A 64 -12.41 24.28 3.44
CA MET A 64 -11.56 25.43 3.76
C MET A 64 -12.17 26.76 3.27
N ALA A 65 -12.90 26.72 2.16
CA ALA A 65 -13.65 27.86 1.64
C ALA A 65 -14.98 28.12 2.41
N GLY A 66 -15.37 27.22 3.33
CA GLY A 66 -16.55 27.35 4.16
C GLY A 66 -17.86 26.93 3.48
N TYR A 67 -17.79 26.17 2.39
CA TYR A 67 -18.96 25.72 1.64
C TYR A 67 -19.35 24.26 1.89
N ALA A 68 -18.42 23.44 2.36
CA ALA A 68 -18.66 22.03 2.70
C ALA A 68 -18.48 21.80 4.21
N THR A 69 -19.24 20.86 4.77
CA THR A 69 -19.13 20.41 6.15
C THR A 69 -18.82 18.93 6.27
N THR A 70 -19.20 18.14 5.27
CA THR A 70 -19.16 16.68 5.31
C THR A 70 -18.46 16.11 4.06
N VAL A 71 -17.49 15.23 4.30
CA VAL A 71 -16.80 14.48 3.23
C VAL A 71 -16.94 12.99 3.52
N THR A 72 -17.41 12.21 2.55
CA THR A 72 -17.54 10.76 2.67
C THR A 72 -16.64 10.07 1.65
N VAL A 73 -15.81 9.13 2.11
CA VAL A 73 -14.97 8.26 1.28
C VAL A 73 -15.46 6.82 1.42
N ARG A 74 -15.73 6.16 0.31
CA ARG A 74 -16.17 4.76 0.25
C ARG A 74 -15.21 3.94 -0.58
N ILE A 75 -14.78 2.80 -0.04
CA ILE A 75 -14.00 1.79 -0.78
C ILE A 75 -14.98 0.70 -1.22
N GLY A 76 -15.13 0.54 -2.54
CA GLY A 76 -15.95 -0.48 -3.16
C GLY A 76 -15.29 -1.86 -3.11
N VAL A 77 -16.11 -2.92 -3.17
CA VAL A 77 -15.61 -4.31 -3.21
C VAL A 77 -15.00 -4.69 -4.55
N ASP A 78 -15.41 -4.00 -5.61
CA ASP A 78 -14.91 -4.11 -6.97
C ASP A 78 -13.52 -3.46 -7.12
N GLY A 79 -13.00 -2.83 -6.05
CA GLY A 79 -11.76 -2.07 -6.05
C GLY A 79 -11.94 -0.59 -6.41
N SER A 80 -13.19 -0.11 -6.57
CA SER A 80 -13.47 1.30 -6.82
C SER A 80 -13.35 2.14 -5.55
N CYS A 81 -13.22 3.45 -5.73
CA CYS A 81 -13.32 4.43 -4.65
C CYS A 81 -14.31 5.53 -5.03
N THR A 82 -15.15 5.92 -4.07
CA THR A 82 -16.08 7.04 -4.21
C THR A 82 -15.77 8.11 -3.16
N VAL A 83 -15.70 9.37 -3.59
CA VAL A 83 -15.57 10.55 -2.72
C VAL A 83 -16.78 11.44 -2.93
N ILE A 84 -17.42 11.86 -1.84
CA ILE A 84 -18.64 12.66 -1.82
C ILE A 84 -18.41 13.87 -0.92
N ASP A 85 -18.73 15.07 -1.40
CA ASP A 85 -18.74 16.32 -0.63
C ASP A 85 -20.10 17.02 -0.72
N ASP A 86 -20.43 17.81 0.30
CA ASP A 86 -21.62 18.66 0.38
C ASP A 86 -21.34 20.13 -0.01
N GLY A 87 -20.29 20.38 -0.79
CA GLY A 87 -19.87 21.72 -1.19
C GLY A 87 -20.75 22.35 -2.27
N ARG A 88 -20.19 23.33 -3.00
CA ARG A 88 -20.93 24.06 -4.05
C ARG A 88 -21.30 23.22 -5.27
N GLY A 89 -20.65 22.07 -5.45
CA GLY A 89 -20.69 21.26 -6.66
C GLY A 89 -19.82 21.82 -7.80
N MET A 90 -19.20 20.93 -8.58
CA MET A 90 -18.43 21.34 -9.78
C MET A 90 -19.29 22.18 -10.74
N PRO A 91 -18.72 23.20 -11.43
CA PRO A 91 -19.46 23.95 -12.43
C PRO A 91 -19.91 23.04 -13.59
N VAL A 92 -21.20 23.07 -13.92
CA VAL A 92 -21.80 22.31 -15.03
C VAL A 92 -22.10 23.18 -16.24
N ASP A 93 -22.07 24.50 -16.06
CA ASP A 93 -22.37 25.47 -17.10
C ASP A 93 -21.34 25.39 -18.25
N PRO A 94 -21.73 25.64 -19.51
CA PRO A 94 -20.81 25.68 -20.64
C PRO A 94 -19.67 26.71 -20.45
N MET A 95 -18.44 26.30 -20.72
CA MET A 95 -17.24 27.15 -20.67
C MET A 95 -17.26 28.23 -21.73
N LYS A 96 -16.86 29.45 -21.36
CA LYS A 96 -16.57 30.55 -22.30
C LYS A 96 -15.05 30.68 -22.41
N HIS A 97 -14.49 30.35 -23.57
CA HIS A 97 -13.03 30.34 -23.77
C HIS A 97 -12.68 30.74 -25.21
N GLU A 98 -11.48 31.31 -25.43
CA GLU A 98 -11.02 31.73 -26.77
C GLU A 98 -10.73 30.54 -27.68
N ASN A 99 -10.26 29.42 -27.11
CA ASN A 99 -10.04 28.17 -27.84
C ASN A 99 -11.38 27.53 -28.28
N PRO A 100 -11.64 27.37 -29.60
CA PRO A 100 -12.87 26.77 -30.12
C PRO A 100 -13.13 25.34 -29.64
N THR A 101 -12.10 24.56 -29.30
CA THR A 101 -12.26 23.17 -28.82
C THR A 101 -12.68 23.07 -27.36
N ILE A 102 -12.58 24.15 -26.59
CA ILE A 102 -12.97 24.23 -25.17
C ILE A 102 -14.28 25.01 -25.02
N ASN A 103 -14.49 26.01 -25.89
CA ASN A 103 -15.66 26.87 -25.84
C ASN A 103 -16.96 26.09 -26.04
N GLY A 104 -17.92 26.26 -25.13
CA GLY A 104 -19.23 25.60 -25.17
C GLY A 104 -19.29 24.20 -24.55
N ARG A 105 -18.15 23.59 -24.18
CA ARG A 105 -18.13 22.32 -23.44
C ARG A 105 -18.52 22.52 -21.97
N PRO A 106 -19.21 21.57 -21.32
CA PRO A 106 -19.52 21.66 -19.89
C PRO A 106 -18.26 21.82 -19.05
N ALA A 107 -18.25 22.73 -18.08
CA ALA A 107 -17.07 22.98 -17.28
C ALA A 107 -16.56 21.75 -16.52
N VAL A 108 -17.45 20.88 -16.03
CA VAL A 108 -17.08 19.61 -15.38
C VAL A 108 -16.28 18.71 -16.32
N GLU A 109 -16.67 18.62 -17.59
CA GLU A 109 -15.96 17.85 -18.61
C GLU A 109 -14.55 18.42 -18.84
N VAL A 110 -14.44 19.74 -18.98
CA VAL A 110 -13.16 20.44 -19.19
C VAL A 110 -12.23 20.26 -17.98
N ILE A 111 -12.76 20.32 -16.75
CA ILE A 111 -11.98 20.08 -15.52
C ILE A 111 -11.38 18.66 -15.50
N LEU A 112 -12.04 17.68 -16.09
CA LEU A 112 -11.63 16.27 -16.08
C LEU A 112 -10.80 15.86 -17.30
N THR A 113 -10.79 16.64 -18.37
CA THR A 113 -10.15 16.28 -19.66
C THR A 113 -9.00 17.20 -20.09
N GLU A 114 -9.04 18.51 -19.76
CA GLU A 114 -8.07 19.48 -20.27
C GLU A 114 -6.98 19.80 -19.25
N VAL A 115 -5.74 19.34 -19.47
CA VAL A 115 -4.60 19.61 -18.56
C VAL A 115 -4.44 21.11 -18.31
N HIS A 116 -4.19 21.51 -17.06
CA HIS A 116 -4.12 22.90 -16.61
C HIS A 116 -5.43 23.71 -16.67
N ALA A 117 -6.59 23.07 -16.81
CA ALA A 117 -7.89 23.72 -16.60
C ALA A 117 -8.37 23.60 -15.13
N GLY A 118 -8.68 24.72 -14.47
CA GLY A 118 -9.24 24.69 -13.11
C GLY A 118 -9.51 26.08 -12.52
N GLY A 119 -10.40 26.16 -11.52
CA GLY A 119 -10.73 27.42 -10.84
C GLY A 119 -9.67 27.89 -9.84
N LYS A 120 -8.61 27.11 -9.62
CA LYS A 120 -7.57 27.34 -8.61
C LYS A 120 -6.41 28.24 -9.09
N PHE A 121 -6.46 28.72 -10.33
CA PHE A 121 -5.43 29.60 -10.91
C PHE A 121 -5.70 31.10 -10.74
N GLY A 122 -6.83 31.49 -10.11
CA GLY A 122 -7.16 32.89 -9.86
C GLY A 122 -7.65 33.13 -8.44
N ASP A 123 -7.38 34.33 -7.91
CA ASP A 123 -7.65 34.75 -6.52
C ASP A 123 -9.15 34.79 -6.12
N ASN A 124 -10.06 34.58 -7.07
CA ASN A 124 -11.50 34.82 -6.88
C ASN A 124 -12.29 33.61 -6.37
N ALA A 125 -11.86 32.37 -6.61
CA ALA A 125 -12.65 31.17 -6.27
C ALA A 125 -12.19 30.49 -4.97
N TYR A 126 -10.88 30.49 -4.69
CA TYR A 126 -10.27 29.95 -3.47
C TYR A 126 -9.17 30.88 -2.99
N LYS A 127 -9.27 31.39 -1.75
CA LYS A 127 -8.24 32.27 -1.16
C LYS A 127 -7.03 31.51 -0.63
N VAL A 128 -7.23 30.24 -0.25
CA VAL A 128 -6.20 29.31 0.24
C VAL A 128 -6.57 27.94 -0.28
N SER A 129 -5.67 27.28 -1.00
CA SER A 129 -5.89 25.91 -1.49
C SER A 129 -4.59 25.11 -1.53
N GLY A 130 -4.68 23.79 -1.36
CA GLY A 130 -3.54 22.90 -1.49
C GLY A 130 -3.20 22.52 -2.95
N GLY A 131 -4.20 22.55 -3.83
CA GLY A 131 -4.10 22.05 -5.21
C GLY A 131 -3.71 23.10 -6.25
N LEU A 132 -2.42 23.41 -6.41
CA LEU A 132 -1.97 24.48 -7.32
C LEU A 132 -1.81 24.12 -8.81
N HIS A 133 -1.62 22.85 -9.14
CA HIS A 133 -1.20 22.48 -10.51
C HIS A 133 -2.35 22.25 -11.49
N GLY A 134 -3.58 22.08 -10.99
CA GLY A 134 -4.76 21.81 -11.79
C GLY A 134 -4.75 20.46 -12.53
N VAL A 135 -3.90 19.50 -12.13
CA VAL A 135 -3.78 18.18 -12.78
C VAL A 135 -4.37 17.03 -11.95
N GLY A 136 -4.67 17.24 -10.67
CA GLY A 136 -5.07 16.21 -9.69
C GLY A 136 -6.20 15.28 -10.13
N VAL A 137 -7.43 15.80 -10.19
CA VAL A 137 -8.62 15.02 -10.58
C VAL A 137 -8.56 14.49 -12.02
N LYS A 138 -7.73 15.10 -12.87
CA LYS A 138 -7.49 14.61 -14.25
C LYS A 138 -6.63 13.36 -14.25
N CYS A 139 -5.67 13.26 -13.33
CA CYS A 139 -4.92 12.02 -13.13
C CYS A 139 -5.86 10.89 -12.68
N VAL A 140 -6.85 11.19 -11.84
CA VAL A 140 -7.86 10.21 -11.45
C VAL A 140 -8.62 9.71 -12.67
N ASN A 141 -9.15 10.61 -13.50
CA ASN A 141 -9.86 10.22 -14.73
C ASN A 141 -8.95 9.46 -15.72
N ALA A 142 -7.75 9.97 -15.98
CA ALA A 142 -6.80 9.39 -16.93
C ALA A 142 -6.32 8.00 -16.50
N LEU A 143 -6.04 7.79 -15.21
CA LEU A 143 -5.45 6.57 -14.67
C LEU A 143 -6.50 5.56 -14.18
N SER A 144 -7.78 5.83 -14.41
CA SER A 144 -8.88 4.92 -14.10
C SER A 144 -9.40 4.21 -15.34
N GLU A 145 -9.90 2.99 -15.17
CA GLU A 145 -10.63 2.27 -16.20
C GLU A 145 -11.93 3.01 -16.52
N TRP A 146 -12.66 3.43 -15.48
CA TRP A 146 -13.84 4.28 -15.58
C TRP A 146 -13.86 5.32 -14.46
N THR A 147 -14.52 6.44 -14.72
CA THR A 147 -14.81 7.50 -13.74
C THR A 147 -16.20 8.03 -13.99
N GLU A 148 -17.03 8.11 -12.96
CA GLU A 148 -18.38 8.67 -13.00
C GLU A 148 -18.47 9.84 -12.03
N VAL A 149 -19.04 10.96 -12.50
CA VAL A 149 -19.19 12.18 -11.71
C VAL A 149 -20.65 12.59 -11.69
N GLU A 150 -21.18 12.73 -10.49
CA GLU A 150 -22.51 13.24 -10.21
C GLU A 150 -22.39 14.61 -9.51
N VAL A 151 -23.07 15.62 -10.05
CA VAL A 151 -23.08 16.97 -9.49
C VAL A 151 -24.50 17.34 -9.12
N VAL A 152 -24.70 17.71 -7.85
CA VAL A 152 -25.98 18.22 -7.36
C VAL A 152 -25.85 19.74 -7.23
N LYS A 153 -26.60 20.49 -8.05
CA LYS A 153 -26.57 21.95 -8.04
C LYS A 153 -27.92 22.52 -8.44
N ASN A 154 -28.43 23.48 -7.67
CA ASN A 154 -29.73 24.13 -7.91
C ASN A 154 -30.90 23.12 -8.02
N GLU A 155 -30.97 22.15 -7.10
CA GLU A 155 -32.02 21.10 -7.07
C GLU A 155 -32.05 20.16 -8.29
N LYS A 156 -30.98 20.18 -9.09
CA LYS A 156 -30.78 19.34 -10.27
C LYS A 156 -29.58 18.44 -10.08
N THR A 157 -29.72 17.19 -10.52
CA THR A 157 -28.65 16.19 -10.51
C THR A 157 -28.16 15.98 -11.94
N TYR A 158 -26.87 16.25 -12.16
CA TYR A 158 -26.19 16.05 -13.44
C TYR A 158 -25.24 14.88 -13.33
N HIS A 159 -25.15 14.06 -14.37
CA HIS A 159 -24.27 12.90 -14.42
C HIS A 159 -23.41 12.93 -15.70
N ILE A 160 -22.13 12.61 -15.57
CA ILE A 160 -21.19 12.47 -16.68
C ILE A 160 -20.28 11.26 -16.42
N GLY A 161 -19.97 10.50 -17.48
CA GLY A 161 -19.18 9.27 -17.38
C GLY A 161 -18.00 9.25 -18.34
N PHE A 162 -16.88 8.73 -17.86
CA PHE A 162 -15.61 8.65 -18.56
C PHE A 162 -15.05 7.22 -18.53
N ALA A 163 -14.27 6.87 -19.55
CA ALA A 163 -13.45 5.66 -19.57
C ALA A 163 -12.03 6.02 -20.04
N ARG A 164 -11.03 5.72 -19.21
CA ARG A 164 -9.60 5.99 -19.50
C ARG A 164 -9.31 7.42 -19.94
N GLY A 165 -9.99 8.41 -19.34
CA GLY A 165 -9.84 9.82 -19.67
C GLY A 165 -10.83 10.35 -20.72
N GLU A 166 -11.46 9.48 -21.51
CA GLU A 166 -12.36 9.87 -22.59
C GLU A 166 -13.82 9.92 -22.14
N VAL A 167 -14.61 10.84 -22.69
CA VAL A 167 -16.05 10.95 -22.39
C VAL A 167 -16.81 9.80 -23.07
N VAL A 168 -17.44 8.94 -22.28
CA VAL A 168 -18.29 7.84 -22.78
C VAL A 168 -19.78 8.09 -22.60
N LYS A 169 -20.14 8.88 -21.58
CA LYS A 169 -21.51 9.36 -21.34
C LYS A 169 -21.43 10.88 -21.20
N PRO A 170 -21.97 11.66 -22.17
CA PRO A 170 -22.02 13.12 -22.06
C PRO A 170 -22.78 13.58 -20.82
N LEU A 171 -22.63 14.86 -20.46
CA LEU A 171 -23.34 15.43 -19.32
C LEU A 171 -24.86 15.39 -19.55
N GLU A 172 -25.56 14.64 -18.71
CA GLU A 172 -27.01 14.47 -18.75
C GLU A 172 -27.66 14.94 -17.45
N LEU A 173 -28.88 15.48 -17.55
CA LEU A 173 -29.72 15.81 -16.39
C LEU A 173 -30.52 14.56 -16.01
N VAL A 174 -30.22 13.98 -14.84
CA VAL A 174 -30.81 12.71 -14.39
C VAL A 174 -32.11 12.92 -13.63
N GLU A 175 -32.18 13.94 -12.77
CA GLU A 175 -33.35 14.17 -11.91
C GLU A 175 -33.57 15.66 -11.59
N THR A 176 -34.84 16.03 -11.36
CA THR A 176 -35.22 17.27 -10.68
C THR A 176 -35.90 16.86 -9.38
N LEU A 177 -35.27 17.12 -8.23
CA LEU A 177 -35.83 16.70 -6.93
C LEU A 177 -37.22 17.36 -6.73
N PRO A 178 -38.26 16.63 -6.29
CA PRO A 178 -39.54 17.25 -5.96
C PRO A 178 -39.36 18.22 -4.80
N LYS A 179 -39.98 19.41 -4.89
CA LYS A 179 -40.05 20.42 -3.82
C LYS A 179 -40.86 19.89 -2.63
N SER A 180 -40.32 18.93 -1.89
CA SER A 180 -40.88 18.45 -0.63
C SER A 180 -40.38 19.34 0.50
N ALA A 181 -41.30 19.86 1.29
CA ALA A 181 -41.03 20.72 2.43
C ALA A 181 -40.38 19.91 3.57
N ALA A 182 -39.05 19.93 3.66
CA ALA A 182 -38.23 19.74 4.88
C ALA A 182 -36.78 19.28 4.62
N THR A 183 -36.29 19.20 3.37
CA THR A 183 -34.85 18.91 3.13
C THR A 183 -34.11 20.19 2.79
N GLU A 184 -33.05 20.48 3.54
CA GLU A 184 -32.10 21.57 3.27
C GLU A 184 -31.61 21.51 1.82
N LYS A 185 -31.29 22.68 1.25
CA LYS A 185 -30.77 22.81 -0.12
C LYS A 185 -29.57 21.87 -0.31
N ARG A 186 -29.75 20.76 -1.03
CA ARG A 186 -28.69 19.79 -1.32
C ARG A 186 -27.82 20.30 -2.46
N THR A 187 -26.52 20.47 -2.21
CA THR A 187 -25.47 20.74 -3.20
C THR A 187 -24.28 19.85 -2.91
N GLY A 188 -23.47 19.54 -3.93
CA GLY A 188 -22.27 18.73 -3.74
C GLY A 188 -21.76 18.07 -5.00
N THR A 189 -20.65 17.34 -4.87
CA THR A 189 -20.08 16.50 -5.93
C THR A 189 -19.86 15.09 -5.41
N ARG A 190 -20.16 14.09 -6.24
CA ARG A 190 -19.79 12.69 -6.03
C ARG A 190 -18.91 12.25 -7.20
N ILE A 191 -17.72 11.74 -6.89
CA ILE A 191 -16.78 11.18 -7.87
C ILE A 191 -16.54 9.73 -7.51
N SER A 192 -16.88 8.81 -8.42
CA SER A 192 -16.60 7.39 -8.32
C SER A 192 -15.61 6.98 -9.40
N PHE A 193 -14.59 6.18 -9.07
CA PHE A 193 -13.61 5.73 -10.05
C PHE A 193 -13.04 4.35 -9.72
N LEU A 194 -12.65 3.61 -10.76
CA LEU A 194 -11.95 2.33 -10.64
C LEU A 194 -10.55 2.45 -11.27
N PRO A 195 -9.46 2.28 -10.51
CA PRO A 195 -8.10 2.35 -11.04
C PRO A 195 -7.83 1.36 -12.17
N ASP A 196 -7.10 1.76 -13.22
CA ASP A 196 -6.86 0.91 -14.39
C ASP A 196 -5.82 -0.19 -14.10
N PRO A 197 -6.17 -1.49 -14.19
CA PRO A 197 -5.24 -2.59 -13.94
C PRO A 197 -4.12 -2.70 -15.00
N GLN A 198 -4.21 -1.98 -16.12
CA GLN A 198 -3.10 -1.88 -17.08
C GLN A 198 -1.96 -0.98 -16.59
N ILE A 199 -2.26 -0.08 -15.64
CA ILE A 199 -1.31 0.90 -15.12
C ILE A 199 -0.83 0.48 -13.74
N PHE A 200 -1.75 0.07 -12.87
CA PHE A 200 -1.46 -0.31 -11.50
C PHE A 200 -1.33 -1.83 -11.35
N PRO A 201 -0.18 -2.35 -10.87
CA PRO A 201 -0.02 -3.78 -10.58
C PRO A 201 -0.90 -4.26 -9.42
N ASP A 202 -1.27 -3.35 -8.51
CA ASP A 202 -2.18 -3.57 -7.38
C ASP A 202 -3.25 -2.49 -7.44
N THR A 203 -4.52 -2.88 -7.53
CA THR A 203 -5.69 -1.99 -7.57
C THR A 203 -6.47 -2.00 -6.25
N GLU A 204 -5.96 -2.63 -5.20
CA GLU A 204 -6.62 -2.66 -3.89
C GLU A 204 -6.19 -1.50 -2.99
N PHE A 205 -7.14 -0.61 -2.67
CA PHE A 205 -6.93 0.43 -1.66
C PHE A 205 -6.72 -0.18 -0.26
N ARG A 206 -5.63 0.16 0.42
CA ARG A 206 -5.43 -0.18 1.85
C ARG A 206 -6.26 0.74 2.74
N TYR A 207 -7.11 0.14 3.59
CA TYR A 207 -8.01 0.87 4.51
C TYR A 207 -7.24 1.71 5.53
N ASP A 208 -6.29 1.10 6.26
CA ASP A 208 -5.59 1.78 7.35
C ASP A 208 -4.80 3.01 6.85
N THR A 209 -4.28 2.97 5.62
CA THR A 209 -3.61 4.11 4.97
C THR A 209 -4.57 5.28 4.73
N LEU A 210 -5.78 5.00 4.25
CA LEU A 210 -6.82 6.03 4.06
C LEU A 210 -7.37 6.51 5.39
N GLU A 211 -7.57 5.61 6.35
CA GLU A 211 -8.04 5.92 7.71
C GLU A 211 -7.13 6.95 8.38
N ASN A 212 -5.81 6.72 8.35
CA ASN A 212 -4.83 7.62 8.95
C ASN A 212 -4.84 9.00 8.30
N ARG A 213 -4.91 9.06 6.95
CA ARG A 213 -4.92 10.33 6.22
C ARG A 213 -6.21 11.12 6.46
N LEU A 214 -7.37 10.47 6.45
CA LEU A 214 -8.66 11.13 6.66
C LEU A 214 -8.83 11.63 8.10
N ARG A 215 -8.33 10.85 9.08
CA ARG A 215 -8.26 11.29 10.48
C ARG A 215 -7.34 12.51 10.65
N GLU A 216 -6.19 12.52 10.00
CA GLU A 216 -5.31 13.69 10.01
C GLU A 216 -6.00 14.95 9.46
N LEU A 217 -6.71 14.80 8.34
CA LEU A 217 -7.47 15.91 7.73
C LEU A 217 -8.59 16.43 8.63
N SER A 218 -9.24 15.59 9.44
CA SER A 218 -10.28 16.04 10.38
C SER A 218 -9.71 16.94 11.47
N TYR A 219 -8.49 16.67 11.95
CA TYR A 219 -7.82 17.54 12.92
C TYR A 219 -7.28 18.84 12.32
N LEU A 220 -6.83 18.81 11.06
CA LEU A 220 -6.33 20.00 10.36
C LEU A 220 -7.46 20.98 10.01
N ASN A 221 -8.71 20.50 9.94
CA ASN A 221 -9.89 21.28 9.61
C ASN A 221 -10.94 21.14 10.71
N PRO A 222 -10.81 21.88 11.84
CA PRO A 222 -11.75 21.77 12.95
C PRO A 222 -13.20 22.00 12.48
N GLY A 223 -14.09 21.09 12.83
CA GLY A 223 -15.52 21.14 12.49
C GLY A 223 -15.94 20.37 11.24
N VAL A 224 -15.00 19.82 10.46
CA VAL A 224 -15.34 18.92 9.34
C VAL A 224 -15.76 17.53 9.86
N VAL A 225 -16.76 16.93 9.23
CA VAL A 225 -17.14 15.53 9.43
C VAL A 225 -16.61 14.72 8.26
N ILE A 226 -15.69 13.78 8.52
CA ILE A 226 -15.14 12.90 7.48
C ILE A 226 -15.55 11.46 7.79
N ARG A 227 -16.30 10.82 6.90
CA ARG A 227 -16.72 9.41 7.04
C ARG A 227 -15.92 8.53 6.08
N LEU A 228 -15.34 7.44 6.60
CA LEU A 228 -14.69 6.40 5.80
C LEU A 228 -15.44 5.08 5.94
N VAL A 229 -15.92 4.57 4.81
CA VAL A 229 -16.63 3.30 4.73
C VAL A 229 -15.84 2.33 3.86
N ASP A 230 -15.48 1.18 4.43
CA ASP A 230 -15.03 0.03 3.65
C ASP A 230 -16.21 -0.90 3.41
N GLU A 231 -16.60 -1.05 2.15
CA GLU A 231 -17.65 -1.99 1.80
C GLU A 231 -17.15 -3.42 1.76
N ARG A 232 -15.83 -3.63 1.74
CA ARG A 232 -15.24 -4.95 1.90
C ARG A 232 -15.46 -5.38 3.35
N VAL A 233 -15.92 -6.61 3.54
CA VAL A 233 -15.98 -7.18 4.88
C VAL A 233 -14.61 -7.68 5.27
N ASP A 234 -14.24 -7.42 6.52
CA ASP A 234 -13.06 -8.04 7.11
C ASP A 234 -13.28 -9.54 7.34
N ALA A 235 -12.25 -10.24 7.83
CA ALA A 235 -12.31 -11.67 8.12
C ALA A 235 -13.40 -12.06 9.15
N SER A 236 -13.95 -11.10 9.90
CA SER A 236 -15.05 -11.30 10.86
C SER A 236 -16.44 -11.07 10.25
N GLY A 237 -16.51 -10.69 8.98
CA GLY A 237 -17.76 -10.40 8.28
C GLY A 237 -18.34 -9.01 8.58
N GLN A 238 -17.62 -8.15 9.31
CA GLN A 238 -18.06 -6.79 9.62
C GLN A 238 -17.56 -5.80 8.57
N ARG A 239 -18.41 -4.81 8.27
CA ARG A 239 -18.03 -3.63 7.48
C ARG A 239 -17.34 -2.63 8.41
N ARG A 240 -16.25 -2.03 7.94
CA ARG A 240 -15.59 -0.95 8.68
C ARG A 240 -16.23 0.39 8.28
N ASP A 241 -16.86 1.07 9.24
CA ASP A 241 -17.48 2.38 9.04
C ASP A 241 -17.07 3.26 10.21
N ILE A 242 -16.30 4.30 9.93
CA ILE A 242 -15.77 5.21 10.93
C ILE A 242 -16.03 6.65 10.51
N THR A 243 -16.45 7.46 11.48
CA THR A 243 -16.64 8.90 11.30
C THR A 243 -15.65 9.65 12.16
N PHE A 244 -14.89 10.55 11.53
CA PHE A 244 -13.97 11.47 12.17
C PHE A 244 -14.64 12.84 12.31
N HIS A 245 -14.63 13.38 13.52
CA HIS A 245 -15.04 14.75 13.81
C HIS A 245 -14.17 15.27 14.96
N SER A 246 -13.35 16.28 14.69
CA SER A 246 -12.27 16.70 15.60
C SER A 246 -12.34 18.21 15.88
N PRO A 247 -13.24 18.66 16.77
CA PRO A 247 -13.40 20.08 17.09
C PRO A 247 -12.18 20.67 17.79
N ASP A 248 -11.39 19.85 18.49
CA ASP A 248 -10.19 20.25 19.22
C ASP A 248 -8.97 20.54 18.31
N GLY A 249 -9.14 20.36 17.00
CA GLY A 249 -8.13 20.66 15.98
C GLY A 249 -6.78 19.99 16.22
N ILE A 250 -5.71 20.65 15.78
CA ILE A 250 -4.34 20.11 15.89
C ILE A 250 -3.87 19.87 17.34
N GLY A 251 -4.46 20.55 18.33
CA GLY A 251 -4.18 20.27 19.75
C GLY A 251 -4.69 18.88 20.13
N GLY A 252 -5.92 18.56 19.70
CA GLY A 252 -6.46 17.20 19.78
C GLY A 252 -5.65 16.17 18.99
N TYR A 253 -5.05 16.57 17.86
CA TYR A 253 -4.20 15.66 17.08
C TYR A 253 -2.93 15.26 17.82
N VAL A 254 -2.25 16.23 18.43
CA VAL A 254 -1.06 15.97 19.25
C VAL A 254 -1.43 15.11 20.44
N ALA A 255 -2.55 15.42 21.11
CA ALA A 255 -3.06 14.60 22.22
C ALA A 255 -3.34 13.16 21.77
N TRP A 256 -4.01 12.95 20.63
CA TRP A 256 -4.29 11.62 20.08
C TRP A 256 -3.02 10.87 19.69
N ARG A 257 -2.07 11.53 19.02
CA ARG A 257 -0.75 10.95 18.67
C ARG A 257 0.02 10.51 19.91
N ASN A 258 -0.23 11.16 21.05
CA ASN A 258 0.43 10.91 22.32
C ASN A 258 -0.44 10.22 23.36
N GLU A 259 -1.71 9.92 23.09
CA GLU A 259 -2.57 9.02 23.89
C GLU A 259 -1.82 7.71 24.13
N GLN A 260 -1.10 7.36 23.06
CA GLN A 260 0.09 6.55 22.82
C GLN A 260 1.26 6.51 23.83
N LYS A 261 1.42 7.47 24.72
CA LYS A 261 2.74 7.74 25.32
C LYS A 261 2.62 8.25 26.75
N THR A 262 3.66 8.07 27.55
CA THR A 262 3.74 8.71 28.87
C THR A 262 3.94 10.21 28.64
N ILE A 263 2.90 10.99 28.96
CA ILE A 263 2.89 12.44 28.79
C ILE A 263 3.77 13.12 29.86
N GLN A 264 4.61 14.06 29.44
CA GLN A 264 5.48 14.83 30.34
C GLN A 264 5.18 16.34 30.34
N SER A 265 4.36 16.84 29.43
CA SER A 265 3.87 18.22 29.45
C SER A 265 2.40 18.32 29.04
N PRO A 266 1.69 19.39 29.43
CA PRO A 266 0.42 19.71 28.78
C PRO A 266 0.61 19.94 27.28
N VAL A 267 -0.49 19.83 26.53
CA VAL A 267 -0.53 20.25 25.12
C VAL A 267 -0.52 21.77 25.08
N ILE A 268 0.44 22.32 24.34
CA ILE A 268 0.53 23.75 24.06
C ILE A 268 0.01 23.95 22.64
N ALA A 269 -1.20 24.51 22.49
CA ALA A 269 -1.81 24.82 21.20
C ALA A 269 -1.93 26.34 21.02
N LEU A 270 -1.46 26.84 19.88
CA LEU A 270 -1.35 28.25 19.57
C LEU A 270 -1.86 28.50 18.14
N THR A 271 -2.58 29.60 17.93
CA THR A 271 -2.96 30.07 16.60
C THR A 271 -2.49 31.51 16.43
N ALA A 272 -1.99 31.83 15.24
CA ALA A 272 -1.61 33.17 14.84
C ALA A 272 -2.04 33.45 13.39
N GLU A 273 -2.44 34.69 13.11
CA GLU A 273 -2.87 35.12 11.78
C GLU A 273 -2.19 36.46 11.44
N ASP A 274 -1.72 36.58 10.20
CA ASP A 274 -1.29 37.84 9.59
C ASP A 274 -2.29 38.18 8.46
N ALA A 275 -3.23 39.06 8.77
CA ALA A 275 -4.26 39.49 7.83
C ALA A 275 -3.69 40.26 6.63
N ALA A 276 -2.52 40.91 6.76
CA ALA A 276 -1.91 41.66 5.66
C ALA A 276 -1.32 40.73 4.60
N GLN A 277 -0.71 39.62 5.05
CA GLN A 277 -0.12 38.61 4.17
C GLN A 277 -1.06 37.42 3.89
N SER A 278 -2.26 37.41 4.49
CA SER A 278 -3.17 36.26 4.46
C SER A 278 -2.52 34.95 4.91
N LEU A 279 -1.63 35.04 5.91
CA LEU A 279 -0.95 33.89 6.50
C LEU A 279 -1.66 33.49 7.79
N ARG A 280 -1.75 32.18 8.03
CA ARG A 280 -2.21 31.63 9.31
C ARG A 280 -1.31 30.48 9.73
N LEU A 281 -1.01 30.44 11.02
CA LEU A 281 -0.29 29.36 11.69
C LEU A 281 -1.22 28.74 12.72
N ASP A 282 -1.45 27.45 12.59
CA ASP A 282 -1.96 26.61 13.67
C ASP A 282 -0.77 25.73 14.14
N PHE A 283 -0.40 25.87 15.42
CA PHE A 283 0.73 25.18 16.05
C PHE A 283 0.28 24.40 17.29
N ALA A 284 0.77 23.17 17.45
CA ALA A 284 0.57 22.41 18.68
C ALA A 284 1.82 21.60 19.03
N MET A 285 2.18 21.54 20.32
CA MET A 285 3.33 20.76 20.79
C MET A 285 3.07 20.10 22.14
N GLN A 286 3.71 18.95 22.37
CA GLN A 286 3.67 18.23 23.64
C GLN A 286 4.91 17.36 23.82
N TYR A 287 5.46 17.36 25.02
CA TYR A 287 6.57 16.49 25.42
C TYR A 287 6.07 15.15 25.96
N VAL A 288 6.76 14.10 25.54
CA VAL A 288 6.51 12.71 25.95
C VAL A 288 7.79 12.05 26.45
N ASP A 289 7.67 10.94 27.16
CA ASP A 289 8.81 10.13 27.60
C ASP A 289 9.41 9.35 26.41
N SER A 290 10.19 10.04 25.60
CA SER A 290 10.88 9.49 24.42
C SER A 290 12.14 10.31 24.16
N ASN A 291 13.08 9.71 23.43
CA ASN A 291 14.28 10.40 22.96
C ASN A 291 14.13 10.86 21.49
N ALA A 292 13.02 10.53 20.83
CA ALA A 292 12.79 10.85 19.42
C ALA A 292 11.98 12.14 19.24
N GLU A 293 12.38 12.99 18.30
CA GLU A 293 11.57 14.13 17.82
C GLU A 293 10.56 13.62 16.78
N LEU A 294 9.29 14.02 16.91
CA LEU A 294 8.28 13.86 15.86
C LEU A 294 7.70 15.24 15.50
N THR A 295 8.14 15.77 14.37
CA THR A 295 7.62 17.03 13.82
C THR A 295 6.78 16.74 12.58
N LEU A 296 5.48 16.97 12.67
CA LEU A 296 4.51 16.88 11.57
C LEU A 296 4.29 18.28 11.00
N ALA A 297 4.53 18.43 9.70
CA ALA A 297 4.59 19.72 9.05
C ALA A 297 3.58 19.78 7.89
N PHE A 298 2.76 20.82 7.83
CA PHE A 298 1.69 20.96 6.85
C PHE A 298 1.66 22.36 6.23
N GLY A 299 1.56 22.42 4.91
CA GLY A 299 1.26 23.62 4.14
C GLY A 299 -0.05 23.44 3.40
N ASN A 300 -1.08 24.21 3.73
CA ASN A 300 -2.44 24.07 3.17
C ASN A 300 -2.97 22.61 3.25
N ASN A 301 -2.89 22.01 4.44
CA ASN A 301 -3.30 20.62 4.74
C ASN A 301 -2.50 19.49 4.02
N ILE A 302 -1.47 19.86 3.26
CA ILE A 302 -0.60 18.91 2.57
C ILE A 302 0.61 18.61 3.44
N PRO A 303 0.96 17.32 3.65
CA PRO A 303 2.07 16.94 4.50
C PRO A 303 3.40 17.24 3.80
N ASN A 304 4.25 18.03 4.46
CA ASN A 304 5.60 18.33 4.00
C ASN A 304 6.61 17.45 4.75
N ARG A 305 6.85 16.24 4.23
CA ARG A 305 7.69 15.22 4.88
C ARG A 305 9.13 15.68 5.14
N ASP A 306 9.67 16.52 4.25
CA ASP A 306 11.00 17.10 4.37
C ASP A 306 11.00 18.45 5.11
N GLY A 307 9.84 18.85 5.64
CA GLY A 307 9.62 20.11 6.34
C GLY A 307 9.65 21.32 5.39
N GLY A 308 10.45 22.33 5.72
CA GLY A 308 10.55 23.55 4.93
C GLY A 308 10.77 24.78 5.79
N THR A 309 10.49 25.94 5.22
CA THR A 309 10.66 27.26 5.85
C THR A 309 9.90 27.41 7.16
N HIS A 310 8.65 26.95 7.20
CA HIS A 310 7.83 26.85 8.43
C HIS A 310 8.50 26.03 9.56
N VAL A 311 9.06 24.86 9.26
CA VAL A 311 9.76 24.03 10.26
C VAL A 311 11.05 24.69 10.72
N ALA A 312 11.80 25.31 9.81
CA ALA A 312 13.02 26.06 10.15
C ALA A 312 12.71 27.22 11.11
N GLY A 313 11.66 27.99 10.81
CA GLY A 313 11.19 29.09 11.65
C GLY A 313 10.80 28.62 13.05
N PHE A 314 10.07 27.49 13.15
CA PHE A 314 9.76 26.86 14.43
C PHE A 314 11.02 26.46 15.21
N LYS A 315 11.96 25.72 14.59
CA LYS A 315 13.17 25.23 15.26
C LYS A 315 14.03 26.37 15.80
N ALA A 316 14.15 27.46 15.04
CA ALA A 316 14.85 28.66 15.46
C ALA A 316 14.15 29.35 16.64
N ALA A 317 12.82 29.51 16.58
CA ALA A 317 12.04 30.15 17.62
C ALA A 317 12.05 29.37 18.94
N LEU A 318 11.82 28.05 18.91
CA LEU A 318 11.84 27.20 20.10
C LEU A 318 13.18 27.33 20.84
N THR A 319 14.29 27.22 20.10
CA THR A 319 15.64 27.31 20.65
C THR A 319 15.90 28.66 21.32
N ARG A 320 15.48 29.76 20.67
CA ARG A 320 15.64 31.12 21.18
C ARG A 320 14.77 31.39 22.41
N VAL A 321 13.49 31.01 22.37
CA VAL A 321 12.51 31.30 23.43
C VAL A 321 12.82 30.55 24.70
N VAL A 322 13.00 29.22 24.62
CA VAL A 322 13.20 28.39 25.82
C VAL A 322 14.55 28.71 26.48
N ASN A 323 15.63 28.86 25.70
CA ASN A 323 16.92 29.27 26.26
C ASN A 323 16.88 30.70 26.82
N GLY A 324 16.13 31.61 26.20
CA GLY A 324 15.91 32.96 26.71
C GLY A 324 15.22 32.94 28.08
N TYR A 325 14.15 32.15 28.22
CA TYR A 325 13.44 31.96 29.48
C TYR A 325 14.33 31.31 30.55
N ALA A 326 15.08 30.26 30.19
CA ALA A 326 15.98 29.56 31.11
C ALA A 326 17.11 30.46 31.64
N ARG A 327 17.66 31.35 30.79
CA ARG A 327 18.64 32.37 31.20
C ARG A 327 18.03 33.40 32.15
N LYS A 328 16.87 33.95 31.79
CA LYS A 328 16.17 34.96 32.61
C LYS A 328 15.85 34.45 34.02
N ASN A 329 15.53 33.16 34.15
CA ASN A 329 15.17 32.51 35.41
C ASN A 329 16.33 31.78 36.10
N ASN A 330 17.59 31.98 35.66
CA ASN A 330 18.79 31.35 36.23
C ASN A 330 18.71 29.81 36.33
N LEU A 331 18.07 29.15 35.35
CA LEU A 331 17.93 27.68 35.30
C LEU A 331 19.11 27.00 34.61
N LEU A 332 19.90 27.76 33.84
CA LEU A 332 21.09 27.26 33.17
C LEU A 332 22.31 27.37 34.09
N LYS A 333 23.12 26.30 34.13
CA LYS A 333 24.48 26.32 34.69
C LYS A 333 25.48 26.59 33.56
N ASP A 334 26.49 25.74 33.40
CA ASP A 334 27.54 25.91 32.39
C ASP A 334 27.18 25.36 31.00
N LEU A 335 26.22 24.42 30.94
CA LEU A 335 25.84 23.76 29.70
C LEU A 335 24.53 24.35 29.17
N VAL A 336 24.61 24.96 27.99
CA VAL A 336 23.44 25.48 27.27
C VAL A 336 22.86 24.38 26.38
N PRO A 337 21.57 24.04 26.52
CA PRO A 337 20.89 23.10 25.63
C PRO A 337 20.95 23.58 24.18
N SER A 338 21.32 22.68 23.28
CA SER A 338 21.23 22.87 21.84
C SER A 338 19.77 22.75 21.37
N GLY A 339 19.53 23.07 20.09
CA GLY A 339 18.20 22.89 19.50
C GLY A 339 17.73 21.43 19.51
N ASP A 340 18.64 20.48 19.33
CA ASP A 340 18.31 19.05 19.39
C ASP A 340 17.95 18.60 20.80
N ASP A 341 18.69 19.08 21.82
CA ASP A 341 18.40 18.81 23.24
C ASP A 341 16.99 19.32 23.64
N LEU A 342 16.53 20.41 23.03
CA LEU A 342 15.21 20.98 23.26
C LEU A 342 14.08 20.22 22.54
N ARG A 343 14.40 19.47 21.49
CA ARG A 343 13.40 18.70 20.71
C ARG A 343 13.38 17.22 21.07
N GLU A 344 14.27 16.77 21.94
CA GLU A 344 14.28 15.40 22.43
C GLU A 344 12.91 15.04 23.05
N GLY A 345 12.24 14.03 22.48
CA GLY A 345 10.90 13.57 22.85
C GLY A 345 9.79 14.60 22.71
N LEU A 346 9.98 15.55 21.79
CA LEU A 346 8.96 16.52 21.43
C LEU A 346 8.11 16.00 20.27
N VAL A 347 6.79 16.04 20.44
CA VAL A 347 5.83 15.83 19.36
C VAL A 347 5.18 17.16 19.01
N THR A 348 5.29 17.58 17.76
CA THR A 348 4.84 18.89 17.29
C THR A 348 4.09 18.77 15.97
N VAL A 349 3.04 19.56 15.83
CA VAL A 349 2.31 19.80 14.58
C VAL A 349 2.46 21.28 14.21
N VAL A 350 3.00 21.56 13.02
CA VAL A 350 3.16 22.90 12.46
C VAL A 350 2.35 22.98 11.18
N SER A 351 1.18 23.64 11.21
CA SER A 351 0.30 23.80 10.05
C SER A 351 0.23 25.26 9.64
N VAL A 352 0.61 25.55 8.39
CA VAL A 352 0.53 26.90 7.81
C VAL A 352 -0.48 26.95 6.68
N LYS A 353 -1.26 28.03 6.63
CA LYS A 353 -2.20 28.35 5.57
C LYS A 353 -1.73 29.61 4.86
N LEU A 354 -1.57 29.53 3.54
CA LEU A 354 -1.04 30.61 2.70
C LEU A 354 -1.65 30.61 1.30
N PRO A 355 -1.79 31.77 0.64
CA PRO A 355 -2.42 31.87 -0.67
C PRO A 355 -1.61 31.18 -1.78
N ASN A 356 -0.30 31.42 -1.83
CA ASN A 356 0.57 30.96 -2.93
C ASN A 356 1.74 30.09 -2.40
N PRO A 357 1.49 28.82 -2.05
CA PRO A 357 2.56 27.94 -1.59
C PRO A 357 3.51 27.54 -2.72
N GLN A 358 4.81 27.51 -2.43
CA GLN A 358 5.86 27.06 -3.33
C GLN A 358 6.50 25.80 -2.78
N PHE A 359 6.56 24.75 -3.61
CA PHE A 359 7.11 23.45 -3.24
C PHE A 359 8.33 23.09 -4.10
N ASN A 360 9.19 22.21 -3.59
CA ASN A 360 10.35 21.69 -4.32
C ASN A 360 9.99 20.77 -5.50
N ASN A 361 8.88 20.04 -5.39
CA ASN A 361 8.45 19.03 -6.36
C ASN A 361 6.93 18.86 -6.36
N GLN A 362 6.42 18.06 -7.32
CA GLN A 362 4.99 17.74 -7.43
C GLN A 362 4.46 16.95 -6.24
N THR A 363 5.29 16.16 -5.57
CA THR A 363 4.92 15.43 -4.34
C THR A 363 4.84 16.35 -3.12
N LYS A 364 5.15 17.65 -3.28
CA LYS A 364 4.99 18.73 -2.30
C LYS A 364 5.68 18.43 -0.96
N GLU A 365 6.86 17.82 -1.02
CA GLU A 365 7.56 17.33 0.18
C GLU A 365 8.15 18.44 1.04
N LYS A 366 8.53 19.58 0.44
CA LYS A 366 9.17 20.70 1.14
C LYS A 366 8.60 22.06 0.75
N LEU A 367 8.24 22.88 1.74
CA LEU A 367 7.78 24.27 1.54
C LEU A 367 8.96 25.25 1.45
N LEU A 368 8.92 26.15 0.46
CA LEU A 368 10.04 27.04 0.11
C LEU A 368 9.80 28.54 0.35
N ASN A 369 8.57 28.97 0.67
CA ASN A 369 8.21 30.37 0.90
C ASN A 369 9.03 31.02 2.05
N PRO A 370 9.95 31.97 1.77
CA PRO A 370 10.81 32.58 2.79
C PRO A 370 10.05 33.41 3.83
N GLU A 371 8.99 34.10 3.42
CA GLU A 371 8.13 34.92 4.29
C GLU A 371 7.51 34.10 5.44
N VAL A 372 7.26 32.82 5.20
CA VAL A 372 6.70 31.90 6.19
C VAL A 372 7.67 31.63 7.33
N GLU A 373 8.98 31.57 7.07
CA GLU A 373 9.99 31.33 8.12
C GLU A 373 9.97 32.46 9.16
N GLY A 374 9.97 33.71 8.68
CA GLY A 374 9.92 34.91 9.53
C GLY A 374 8.60 35.00 10.30
N PHE A 375 7.47 34.77 9.62
CA PHE A 375 6.14 34.77 10.25
C PHE A 375 6.04 33.73 11.37
N VAL A 376 6.39 32.46 11.09
CA VAL A 376 6.32 31.37 12.08
C VAL A 376 7.26 31.63 13.26
N SER A 377 8.49 32.09 13.00
CA SER A 377 9.46 32.38 14.05
C SER A 377 9.00 33.48 15.01
N ASN A 378 8.36 34.53 14.48
CA ASN A 378 7.82 35.63 15.27
C ASN A 378 6.57 35.21 16.05
N ALA A 379 5.63 34.55 15.39
CA ALA A 379 4.38 34.10 16.01
C ALA A 379 4.63 33.13 17.18
N ILE A 380 5.48 32.12 16.97
CA ILE A 380 5.88 31.20 18.05
C ILE A 380 6.68 31.94 19.11
N GLY A 381 7.58 32.85 18.71
CA GLY A 381 8.35 33.70 19.60
C GLY A 381 7.51 34.43 20.64
N GLU A 382 6.45 35.09 20.17
CA GLU A 382 5.52 35.87 21.00
C GLU A 382 4.62 34.95 21.83
N LYS A 383 3.90 34.03 21.17
CA LYS A 383 2.85 33.22 21.80
C LYS A 383 3.42 32.17 22.76
N LEU A 384 4.50 31.48 22.39
CA LEU A 384 5.15 30.53 23.29
C LEU A 384 5.85 31.26 24.45
N GLY A 385 6.43 32.43 24.18
CA GLY A 385 7.02 33.28 25.21
C GLY A 385 5.99 33.69 26.27
N ALA A 386 4.82 34.17 25.84
CA ALA A 386 3.71 34.49 26.73
C ALA A 386 3.25 33.26 27.54
N TRP A 387 3.09 32.11 26.88
CA TRP A 387 2.66 30.87 27.54
C TRP A 387 3.62 30.43 28.66
N LEU A 388 4.95 30.52 28.44
CA LEU A 388 5.96 30.15 29.44
C LEU A 388 5.96 31.09 30.66
N GLU A 389 5.63 32.37 30.48
CA GLU A 389 5.49 33.34 31.58
C GLU A 389 4.19 33.10 32.36
N GLU A 390 3.10 32.69 31.69
CA GLU A 390 1.82 32.33 32.32
C GLU A 390 1.88 30.99 33.08
N HIS A 391 2.73 30.06 32.66
CA HIS A 391 2.84 28.70 33.21
C HIS A 391 4.25 28.40 33.78
N PRO A 392 4.68 29.07 34.87
CA PRO A 392 6.07 29.03 35.34
C PRO A 392 6.50 27.67 35.90
N LYS A 393 5.56 26.84 36.37
CA LYS A 393 5.87 25.50 36.88
C LYS A 393 6.24 24.58 35.72
N GLU A 394 5.37 24.51 34.72
CA GLU A 394 5.52 23.71 33.51
C GLU A 394 6.72 24.21 32.68
N ALA A 395 6.91 25.53 32.57
CA ALA A 395 8.06 26.12 31.90
C ALA A 395 9.39 25.70 32.54
N ARG A 396 9.45 25.64 33.88
CA ARG A 396 10.64 25.15 34.60
C ARG A 396 10.90 23.68 34.30
N GLU A 397 9.87 22.84 34.28
CA GLU A 397 9.98 21.41 33.96
C GLU A 397 10.52 21.19 32.54
N ILE A 398 10.00 21.92 31.54
CA ILE A 398 10.48 21.90 30.15
C ILE A 398 11.96 22.31 30.07
N CYS A 399 12.36 23.39 30.75
CA CYS A 399 13.75 23.84 30.76
C CYS A 399 14.69 22.81 31.42
N MET A 400 14.28 22.22 32.55
CA MET A 400 15.09 21.23 33.26
C MET A 400 15.27 19.96 32.43
N ARG A 401 14.25 19.53 31.70
CA ARG A 401 14.34 18.42 30.75
C ARG A 401 15.43 18.67 29.69
N ALA A 402 15.42 19.85 29.07
CA ALA A 402 16.42 20.21 28.05
C ALA A 402 17.85 20.21 28.63
N VAL A 403 18.01 20.62 29.90
CA VAL A 403 19.31 20.54 30.60
C VAL A 403 19.75 19.10 30.84
N LEU A 404 18.83 18.20 31.22
CA LEU A 404 19.12 16.78 31.40
C LEU A 404 19.52 16.11 30.08
N ALA A 405 18.80 16.40 28.99
CA ALA A 405 19.13 15.99 27.62
C ALA A 405 20.56 16.41 27.23
N ALA A 406 20.88 17.69 27.43
CA ALA A 406 22.21 18.22 27.13
C ALA A 406 23.32 17.52 27.96
N GLN A 407 23.07 17.26 29.25
CA GLN A 407 24.00 16.51 30.11
C GLN A 407 24.20 15.07 29.63
N ALA A 408 23.12 14.40 29.22
CA ALA A 408 23.17 13.04 28.69
C ALA A 408 23.97 12.98 27.38
N ARG A 409 23.74 13.92 26.46
CA ARG A 409 24.52 14.04 25.21
C ARG A 409 26.01 14.23 25.49
N GLU A 410 26.36 15.11 26.42
CA GLU A 410 27.75 15.36 26.79
C GLU A 410 28.43 14.15 27.46
N ALA A 411 27.68 13.38 28.26
CA ALA A 411 28.15 12.11 28.81
C ALA A 411 28.36 11.05 27.71
N ALA A 412 27.43 10.94 26.76
CA ALA A 412 27.55 10.05 25.61
C ALA A 412 28.76 10.39 24.73
N ARG A 413 28.99 11.68 24.45
CA ARG A 413 30.17 12.17 23.72
C ARG A 413 31.46 11.74 24.42
N LYS A 414 31.56 11.92 25.73
CA LYS A 414 32.72 11.48 26.53
C LYS A 414 32.92 9.96 26.46
N ALA A 415 31.85 9.17 26.54
CA ALA A 415 31.91 7.72 26.43
C ALA A 415 32.38 7.27 25.03
N ARG A 416 31.84 7.87 23.95
CA ARG A 416 32.28 7.61 22.57
C ARG A 416 33.75 7.97 22.36
N GLU A 417 34.20 9.12 22.88
CA GLU A 417 35.61 9.51 22.84
C GLU A 417 36.51 8.50 23.56
N LEU A 418 36.07 7.96 24.69
CA LEU A 418 36.79 6.94 25.44
C LEU A 418 36.92 5.62 24.65
N ILE A 419 35.88 5.25 23.90
CA ILE A 419 35.89 4.10 22.98
C ILE A 419 36.78 4.38 21.76
N LYS A 420 36.69 5.55 21.12
CA LYS A 420 37.59 5.96 20.02
C LYS A 420 39.06 5.95 20.49
N ARG A 421 39.36 6.39 21.71
CA ARG A 421 40.71 6.35 22.30
C ARG A 421 41.19 4.93 22.59
N LYS A 422 40.33 4.02 23.06
CA LYS A 422 40.67 2.59 23.23
C LYS A 422 40.84 1.86 21.89
N GLY A 423 39.98 2.16 20.91
CA GLY A 423 40.08 1.63 19.54
C GLY A 423 41.22 2.24 18.71
N SER A 424 41.83 3.34 19.15
CA SER A 424 43.05 3.88 18.53
C SER A 424 44.32 3.17 18.99
N LEU A 425 44.26 2.41 20.09
CA LEU A 425 45.38 1.59 20.59
C LEU A 425 45.35 0.16 20.02
N ASP A 426 44.16 -0.34 19.64
CA ASP A 426 43.98 -1.54 18.81
C ASP A 426 43.76 -1.10 17.35
N SER A 427 44.84 -1.02 16.58
CA SER A 427 44.83 -0.63 15.17
C SER A 427 43.70 -1.30 14.36
N GLY A 428 42.71 -0.52 13.90
CA GLY A 428 41.95 -0.71 12.65
C GLY A 428 41.62 -2.12 12.17
N GLY A 429 41.30 -3.06 13.07
CA GLY A 429 41.03 -4.45 12.71
C GLY A 429 39.58 -4.69 12.31
N MET A 430 39.37 -5.36 11.18
CA MET A 430 38.06 -5.94 10.85
C MET A 430 37.65 -6.96 11.92
N PRO A 431 36.36 -7.06 12.29
CA PRO A 431 35.91 -7.99 13.31
C PRO A 431 36.28 -9.45 12.99
N HIS A 432 36.75 -10.23 13.97
CA HIS A 432 37.12 -11.63 13.75
C HIS A 432 35.99 -12.54 13.24
N LYS A 433 34.72 -12.17 13.50
CA LYS A 433 33.55 -12.90 13.00
C LYS A 433 33.27 -12.61 11.51
N LEU A 434 33.75 -11.51 10.99
CA LEU A 434 33.50 -11.07 9.63
C LEU A 434 34.38 -11.86 8.66
N ALA A 435 33.75 -12.55 7.72
CA ALA A 435 34.45 -13.02 6.54
C ALA A 435 34.41 -11.89 5.52
N ASP A 436 35.49 -11.13 5.40
CA ASP A 436 35.53 -9.98 4.47
C ASP A 436 35.63 -10.44 2.99
N CYS A 437 35.42 -9.51 2.06
CA CYS A 437 35.66 -9.67 0.63
C CYS A 437 36.96 -8.98 0.20
N SER A 438 37.52 -9.35 -0.95
CA SER A 438 38.82 -8.81 -1.40
C SER A 438 38.73 -7.47 -2.12
N SER A 439 37.55 -7.08 -2.62
CA SER A 439 37.35 -5.83 -3.35
C SER A 439 37.11 -4.65 -2.40
N ASP A 440 37.74 -3.51 -2.68
CA ASP A 440 37.50 -2.23 -1.98
C ASP A 440 36.46 -1.33 -2.69
N ASP A 441 35.96 -1.75 -3.86
CA ASP A 441 34.91 -1.04 -4.60
C ASP A 441 33.57 -1.10 -3.83
N VAL A 442 33.22 -0.02 -3.14
CA VAL A 442 32.02 0.08 -2.31
C VAL A 442 30.77 -0.26 -3.12
N GLU A 443 30.61 0.26 -4.33
CA GLU A 443 29.35 0.09 -5.10
C GLU A 443 29.08 -1.35 -5.54
N LYS A 444 30.13 -2.16 -5.66
CA LYS A 444 30.02 -3.58 -6.05
C LYS A 444 29.98 -4.52 -4.87
N THR A 445 30.42 -4.07 -3.70
CA THR A 445 30.58 -4.94 -2.54
C THR A 445 29.30 -5.07 -1.73
N GLU A 446 29.12 -6.25 -1.15
CA GLU A 446 27.88 -6.66 -0.51
C GLU A 446 28.18 -7.30 0.83
N LEU A 447 27.44 -6.92 1.87
CA LEU A 447 27.53 -7.54 3.19
C LEU A 447 26.26 -8.35 3.47
N PHE A 448 26.40 -9.67 3.58
CA PHE A 448 25.34 -10.56 4.02
C PHE A 448 25.37 -10.72 5.53
N ILE A 449 24.29 -10.29 6.19
CA ILE A 449 24.04 -10.55 7.60
C ILE A 449 23.24 -11.86 7.68
N VAL A 450 23.82 -12.87 8.34
CA VAL A 450 23.25 -14.22 8.41
C VAL A 450 22.95 -14.66 9.83
N GLU A 451 21.88 -15.44 9.99
CA GLU A 451 21.46 -15.99 11.27
C GLU A 451 22.31 -17.23 11.64
N GLY A 452 23.12 -17.08 12.70
CA GLY A 452 23.89 -18.17 13.27
C GLY A 452 25.13 -18.59 12.45
N ASN A 453 25.94 -19.48 13.04
CA ASN A 453 27.15 -19.99 12.39
C ASN A 453 26.85 -21.05 11.33
N SER A 454 25.68 -21.72 11.39
CA SER A 454 25.31 -22.77 10.44
C SER A 454 25.07 -22.18 9.05
N ALA A 455 24.10 -21.27 8.92
CA ALA A 455 23.86 -20.52 7.68
C ALA A 455 25.10 -19.71 7.28
N GLY A 456 25.84 -19.14 8.25
CA GLY A 456 27.11 -18.47 7.97
C GLY A 456 28.20 -19.36 7.39
N GLY A 457 28.23 -20.64 7.73
CA GLY A 457 29.13 -21.63 7.14
C GLY A 457 28.79 -21.87 5.66
N SER A 458 27.54 -22.19 5.37
CA SER A 458 27.06 -22.42 3.98
C SER A 458 27.22 -21.17 3.12
N ALA A 459 26.86 -19.99 3.63
CA ALA A 459 27.02 -18.72 2.93
C ALA A 459 28.49 -18.39 2.68
N LYS A 460 29.38 -18.64 3.64
CA LYS A 460 30.83 -18.45 3.45
C LYS A 460 31.39 -19.41 2.38
N GLY A 461 30.88 -20.63 2.31
CA GLY A 461 31.28 -21.63 1.32
C GLY A 461 30.81 -21.31 -0.10
N GLY A 462 29.60 -20.75 -0.25
CA GLY A 462 28.98 -20.49 -1.55
C GLY A 462 29.21 -19.10 -2.14
N ARG A 463 29.71 -18.13 -1.35
CA ARG A 463 29.83 -16.73 -1.78
C ARG A 463 30.85 -16.51 -2.90
N ASP A 464 30.67 -15.38 -3.59
CA ASP A 464 31.75 -14.74 -4.33
C ASP A 464 32.68 -13.98 -3.36
N HIS A 465 33.86 -14.54 -3.10
CA HIS A 465 34.85 -13.96 -2.21
C HIS A 465 35.40 -12.59 -2.67
N VAL A 466 35.22 -12.24 -3.95
CA VAL A 466 35.70 -10.97 -4.49
C VAL A 466 34.83 -9.81 -3.99
N HIS A 467 33.50 -9.98 -4.06
CA HIS A 467 32.55 -8.89 -3.79
C HIS A 467 31.68 -9.09 -2.55
N GLN A 468 31.55 -10.30 -2.02
CA GLN A 468 30.59 -10.61 -0.95
C GLN A 468 31.27 -10.93 0.39
N ALA A 469 30.95 -10.13 1.40
CA ALA A 469 31.31 -10.33 2.80
C ALA A 469 30.17 -11.00 3.57
N ILE A 470 30.51 -11.85 4.55
CA ILE A 470 29.52 -12.57 5.38
C ILE A 470 29.76 -12.22 6.85
N LEU A 471 28.70 -11.76 7.52
CA LEU A 471 28.69 -11.49 8.96
C LEU A 471 27.64 -12.37 9.67
N PRO A 472 28.06 -13.45 10.35
CA PRO A 472 27.16 -14.27 11.15
C PRO A 472 26.87 -13.62 12.49
N LEU A 473 25.58 -13.46 12.81
CA LEU A 473 25.10 -12.97 14.09
C LEU A 473 24.68 -14.13 14.99
N ARG A 474 25.03 -14.06 16.28
CA ARG A 474 24.66 -15.09 17.26
C ARG A 474 23.57 -14.59 18.20
N GLY A 475 22.49 -15.36 18.28
CA GLY A 475 21.36 -15.06 19.17
C GLY A 475 20.55 -13.84 18.71
N LYS A 476 19.57 -13.47 19.54
CA LYS A 476 18.67 -12.34 19.26
C LYS A 476 19.37 -11.02 19.59
N LEU A 477 19.21 -10.03 18.70
CA LEU A 477 19.75 -8.70 18.91
C LEU A 477 19.03 -7.99 20.08
N LEU A 478 19.75 -7.07 20.72
CA LEU A 478 19.13 -6.19 21.71
C LEU A 478 18.10 -5.29 21.00
N ASN A 479 16.89 -5.25 21.54
CA ASN A 479 15.88 -4.32 21.08
C ASN A 479 16.30 -2.88 21.43
N VAL A 480 16.73 -2.14 20.42
CA VAL A 480 17.23 -0.76 20.57
C VAL A 480 16.13 0.25 20.90
N GLU A 481 14.87 -0.09 20.65
CA GLU A 481 13.75 0.78 20.99
C GLU A 481 13.61 0.94 22.51
N LYS A 482 13.89 -0.12 23.26
CA LYS A 482 13.82 -0.15 24.74
C LYS A 482 15.14 0.20 25.42
N ALA A 483 16.22 0.38 24.65
CA ALA A 483 17.57 0.46 25.19
C ALA A 483 18.21 1.80 24.84
N ARG A 484 18.76 2.46 25.86
CA ARG A 484 19.57 3.67 25.68
C ARG A 484 20.84 3.36 24.89
N LEU A 485 21.36 4.38 24.20
CA LEU A 485 22.49 4.24 23.28
C LEU A 485 23.76 3.66 23.92
N ASP A 486 24.02 3.95 25.19
CA ASP A 486 25.13 3.40 25.96
C ASP A 486 25.02 1.87 26.12
N LYS A 487 23.82 1.37 26.43
CA LYS A 487 23.54 -0.06 26.53
C LYS A 487 23.59 -0.75 25.16
N VAL A 488 23.12 -0.07 24.11
CA VAL A 488 23.19 -0.52 22.72
C VAL A 488 24.65 -0.70 22.28
N LEU A 489 25.51 0.29 22.56
CA LEU A 489 26.95 0.24 22.31
C LEU A 489 27.69 -0.80 23.17
N GLY A 490 27.12 -1.18 24.31
CA GLY A 490 27.62 -2.27 25.15
C GLY A 490 27.46 -3.66 24.53
N PHE A 491 26.53 -3.84 23.58
CA PHE A 491 26.20 -5.13 22.98
C PHE A 491 27.21 -5.53 21.89
N GLU A 492 27.82 -6.71 22.03
CA GLU A 492 28.93 -7.15 21.16
C GLU A 492 28.54 -7.23 19.68
N GLU A 493 27.42 -7.86 19.36
CA GLU A 493 26.98 -8.05 17.96
C GLU A 493 26.72 -6.70 17.25
N ILE A 494 26.20 -5.71 17.99
CA ILE A 494 25.98 -4.35 17.45
C ILE A 494 27.31 -3.64 17.22
N ARG A 495 28.27 -3.75 18.14
CA ARG A 495 29.62 -3.19 17.92
C ARG A 495 30.30 -3.80 16.71
N ILE A 496 30.20 -5.12 16.55
CA ILE A 496 30.77 -5.84 15.41
C ILE A 496 30.16 -5.37 14.10
N LEU A 497 28.84 -5.19 14.05
CA LEU A 497 28.15 -4.67 12.88
C LEU A 497 28.61 -3.23 12.54
N ILE A 498 28.71 -2.35 13.53
CA ILE A 498 29.19 -0.98 13.35
C ILE A 498 30.65 -0.96 12.85
N GLN A 499 31.50 -1.81 13.41
CA GLN A 499 32.89 -1.97 12.98
C GLN A 499 33.01 -2.49 11.55
N ALA A 500 32.15 -3.44 11.14
CA ALA A 500 32.12 -3.97 9.79
C ALA A 500 31.69 -2.90 8.76
N LEU A 501 30.69 -2.08 9.08
CA LEU A 501 30.15 -1.07 8.16
C LEU A 501 31.06 0.17 8.01
N GLN A 502 31.85 0.50 9.03
CA GLN A 502 32.80 1.63 9.07
C GLN A 502 32.19 3.05 8.89
N CYS A 503 30.86 3.17 8.82
CA CYS A 503 30.16 4.44 8.63
C CYS A 503 29.74 5.15 9.93
N GLY A 504 30.05 4.63 11.12
CA GLY A 504 29.61 5.25 12.39
C GLY A 504 28.12 5.06 12.69
N ILE A 505 27.59 5.77 13.70
CA ILE A 505 26.17 5.71 14.12
C ILE A 505 25.65 7.08 14.57
N GLY A 506 24.34 7.30 14.42
CA GLY A 506 23.69 8.51 14.91
C GLY A 506 24.32 9.78 14.35
N GLU A 507 24.73 10.70 15.23
CA GLU A 507 25.38 11.97 14.84
C GLU A 507 26.77 11.79 14.22
N ASP A 508 27.48 10.70 14.55
CA ASP A 508 28.80 10.38 13.97
C ASP A 508 28.66 9.61 12.64
N PHE A 509 27.44 9.39 12.15
CA PHE A 509 27.19 8.63 10.94
C PHE A 509 27.66 9.40 9.70
N ASP A 510 28.49 8.74 8.89
CA ASP A 510 29.04 9.26 7.66
C ASP A 510 28.99 8.17 6.58
N ILE A 511 28.07 8.35 5.63
CA ILE A 511 27.86 7.39 4.55
C ILE A 511 29.06 7.29 3.60
N ALA A 512 29.87 8.34 3.49
CA ALA A 512 31.04 8.34 2.61
C ALA A 512 32.14 7.37 3.10
N LYS A 513 32.09 6.96 4.37
CA LYS A 513 33.02 5.99 4.97
C LYS A 513 32.50 4.55 4.95
N MET A 514 31.36 4.30 4.31
CA MET A 514 30.75 2.98 4.27
C MET A 514 31.63 1.99 3.51
N ARG A 515 31.87 0.81 4.10
CA ARG A 515 32.71 -0.23 3.49
C ARG A 515 32.03 -1.01 2.37
N TYR A 516 30.71 -1.22 2.46
CA TYR A 516 29.93 -2.08 1.57
C TYR A 516 28.76 -1.31 0.97
N GLY A 517 28.56 -1.37 -0.35
CA GLY A 517 27.50 -0.60 -1.02
C GLY A 517 26.12 -1.23 -0.89
N ARG A 518 26.02 -2.52 -0.56
CA ARG A 518 24.74 -3.21 -0.30
C ARG A 518 24.79 -3.98 1.01
N LEU A 519 23.78 -3.76 1.86
CA LEU A 519 23.56 -4.53 3.07
C LEU A 519 22.39 -5.49 2.85
N ILE A 520 22.65 -6.80 2.91
CA ILE A 520 21.65 -7.84 2.63
C ILE A 520 21.38 -8.64 3.91
N ILE A 521 20.16 -8.57 4.41
CA ILE A 521 19.69 -9.34 5.57
C ILE A 521 19.18 -10.69 5.05
N MET A 522 19.83 -11.78 5.48
CA MET A 522 19.49 -13.14 5.09
C MET A 522 19.20 -13.98 6.34
N THR A 523 17.92 -14.05 6.70
CA THR A 523 17.39 -14.77 7.88
C THR A 523 16.52 -15.94 7.45
N ASP A 524 16.30 -16.89 8.35
CA ASP A 524 15.43 -18.04 8.09
C ASP A 524 13.96 -17.59 7.90
N ALA A 525 13.19 -18.43 7.19
CA ALA A 525 11.78 -18.20 6.90
C ALA A 525 10.87 -18.69 8.05
N ASP A 526 11.33 -18.56 9.29
CA ASP A 526 10.63 -18.97 10.49
C ASP A 526 10.32 -17.77 11.42
N VAL A 527 9.79 -18.09 12.60
CA VAL A 527 9.43 -17.09 13.62
C VAL A 527 10.65 -16.38 14.20
N ASP A 528 11.79 -17.06 14.32
CA ASP A 528 13.01 -16.52 14.92
C ASP A 528 13.76 -15.61 13.93
N GLY A 529 13.87 -16.03 12.67
CA GLY A 529 14.40 -15.22 11.58
C GLY A 529 13.56 -13.96 11.32
N SER A 530 12.24 -14.07 11.38
CA SER A 530 11.34 -12.91 11.30
C SER A 530 11.55 -11.92 12.46
N HIS A 531 11.83 -12.44 13.67
CA HIS A 531 12.14 -11.62 14.84
C HIS A 531 13.50 -10.92 14.72
N ILE A 532 14.56 -11.64 14.31
CA ILE A 532 15.89 -11.06 14.08
C ILE A 532 15.84 -9.99 12.99
N ARG A 533 15.14 -10.27 11.89
CA ARG A 533 14.92 -9.30 10.81
C ARG A 533 14.27 -8.03 11.33
N THR A 534 13.24 -8.16 12.16
CA THR A 534 12.55 -7.02 12.76
C THR A 534 13.49 -6.19 13.63
N LEU A 535 14.29 -6.84 14.50
CA LEU A 535 15.27 -6.17 15.35
C LEU A 535 16.36 -5.42 14.55
N LEU A 536 16.87 -6.03 13.48
CA LEU A 536 17.85 -5.41 12.58
C LEU A 536 17.25 -4.20 11.86
N LEU A 537 16.03 -4.31 11.35
CA LEU A 537 15.34 -3.20 10.70
C LEU A 537 15.09 -2.05 11.68
N THR A 538 14.70 -2.35 12.93
CA THR A 538 14.57 -1.32 13.98
C THR A 538 15.91 -0.65 14.25
N PHE A 539 17.00 -1.41 14.36
CA PHE A 539 18.34 -0.86 14.57
C PHE A 539 18.76 0.09 13.44
N LEU A 540 18.64 -0.37 12.18
CA LEU A 540 19.00 0.42 11.01
C LEU A 540 18.13 1.67 10.89
N PHE A 541 16.82 1.55 11.11
CA PHE A 541 15.89 2.68 11.08
C PHE A 541 16.21 3.73 12.14
N ARG A 542 16.54 3.31 13.37
CA ARG A 542 16.81 4.24 14.49
C ARG A 542 18.20 4.86 14.45
N GLN A 543 19.22 4.09 14.11
CA GLN A 543 20.62 4.48 14.29
C GLN A 543 21.33 4.85 12.97
N MET A 544 20.82 4.37 11.83
CA MET A 544 21.41 4.57 10.50
C MET A 544 20.31 4.83 9.44
N PRO A 545 19.37 5.77 9.65
CA PRO A 545 18.22 5.96 8.78
C PRO A 545 18.62 6.27 7.32
N GLU A 546 19.77 6.90 7.13
CA GLU A 546 20.26 7.28 5.81
C GLU A 546 20.61 6.08 4.91
N LEU A 547 21.02 4.95 5.49
CA LEU A 547 21.20 3.70 4.73
C LEU A 547 19.89 3.22 4.11
N VAL A 548 18.79 3.38 4.86
CA VAL A 548 17.45 3.00 4.39
C VAL A 548 16.95 4.00 3.36
N ARG A 549 17.14 5.32 3.59
CA ARG A 549 16.72 6.37 2.64
C ARG A 549 17.41 6.24 1.29
N GLN A 550 18.70 5.92 1.28
CA GLN A 550 19.46 5.72 0.04
C GLN A 550 19.23 4.33 -0.61
N GLY A 551 18.35 3.50 -0.03
CA GLY A 551 18.00 2.20 -0.60
C GLY A 551 19.17 1.21 -0.60
N ARG A 552 20.08 1.32 0.38
CA ARG A 552 21.27 0.46 0.54
C ARG A 552 20.97 -0.85 1.30
N VAL A 553 19.78 -0.97 1.90
CA VAL A 553 19.36 -2.12 2.71
C VAL A 553 18.40 -3.02 1.93
N PHE A 554 18.70 -4.33 1.94
CA PHE A 554 17.99 -5.36 1.21
C PHE A 554 17.68 -6.55 2.11
N ILE A 555 16.61 -7.27 1.78
CA ILE A 555 16.23 -8.53 2.43
C ILE A 555 16.29 -9.63 1.38
N ALA A 556 17.04 -10.69 1.65
CA ALA A 556 17.12 -11.85 0.79
C ALA A 556 15.79 -12.61 0.78
N GLN A 557 15.44 -13.21 -0.36
CA GLN A 557 14.24 -14.05 -0.51
C GLN A 557 14.68 -15.49 -0.87
N PRO A 558 15.06 -16.31 0.12
CA PRO A 558 15.36 -17.71 -0.13
C PRO A 558 14.10 -18.47 -0.59
N PRO A 559 14.25 -19.55 -1.36
CA PRO A 559 13.10 -20.35 -1.81
C PRO A 559 12.46 -21.13 -0.66
N LEU A 560 11.12 -21.18 -0.65
CA LEU A 560 10.34 -21.96 0.32
C LEU A 560 10.22 -23.43 -0.08
N TYR A 561 10.17 -23.71 -1.39
CA TYR A 561 10.03 -25.07 -1.93
C TYR A 561 11.11 -25.41 -2.95
N GLN A 562 11.49 -26.66 -2.96
CA GLN A 562 12.18 -27.33 -4.05
C GLN A 562 11.23 -28.35 -4.66
N VAL A 563 10.91 -28.16 -5.94
CA VAL A 563 10.09 -29.07 -6.72
C VAL A 563 11.02 -29.91 -7.59
N MET A 564 11.08 -31.21 -7.33
CA MET A 564 11.81 -32.17 -8.15
C MET A 564 10.86 -32.88 -9.10
N ARG A 565 11.16 -32.83 -10.39
CA ARG A 565 10.51 -33.65 -11.41
C ARG A 565 11.58 -34.45 -12.14
N ALA A 566 11.54 -35.77 -11.97
CA ALA A 566 12.58 -36.69 -12.43
C ALA A 566 13.99 -36.28 -11.92
N LYS A 567 14.79 -35.58 -12.73
CA LYS A 567 16.16 -35.12 -12.39
C LYS A 567 16.32 -33.59 -12.36
N LYS A 568 15.28 -32.82 -12.65
CA LYS A 568 15.33 -31.35 -12.67
C LYS A 568 14.73 -30.80 -11.38
N ALA A 569 15.53 -30.06 -10.63
CA ALA A 569 15.08 -29.30 -9.47
C ALA A 569 14.71 -27.88 -9.89
N THR A 570 13.54 -27.42 -9.44
CA THR A 570 13.08 -26.03 -9.59
C THR A 570 12.79 -25.46 -8.22
N TYR A 571 13.27 -24.25 -7.94
CA TYR A 571 13.08 -23.59 -6.66
C TYR A 571 11.94 -22.57 -6.73
N VAL A 572 11.07 -22.56 -5.73
CA VAL A 572 9.86 -21.74 -5.69
C VAL A 572 9.85 -20.91 -4.40
N LEU A 573 9.64 -19.60 -4.55
CA LEU A 573 9.78 -18.63 -3.44
C LEU A 573 8.62 -18.63 -2.45
N ASN A 574 7.37 -18.83 -2.90
CA ASN A 574 6.19 -18.72 -2.05
C ASN A 574 5.02 -19.57 -2.59
N ASP A 575 3.96 -19.68 -1.79
CA ASP A 575 2.78 -20.49 -2.12
C ASP A 575 2.08 -20.07 -3.42
N ARG A 576 1.99 -18.76 -3.68
CA ARG A 576 1.38 -18.24 -4.91
C ARG A 576 2.13 -18.73 -6.14
N ARG A 577 3.47 -18.59 -6.13
CA ARG A 577 4.33 -19.11 -7.20
C ARG A 577 4.31 -20.63 -7.27
N MET A 578 4.01 -21.33 -6.18
CA MET A 578 3.85 -22.79 -6.17
C MET A 578 2.58 -23.18 -6.93
N THR A 579 1.47 -22.49 -6.74
CA THR A 579 0.26 -22.66 -7.54
C THR A 579 0.55 -22.42 -9.03
N ASP A 580 1.21 -21.31 -9.38
CA ASP A 580 1.60 -21.01 -10.76
C ASP A 580 2.50 -22.12 -11.35
N ALA A 581 3.50 -22.58 -10.59
CA ALA A 581 4.41 -23.65 -11.01
C ALA A 581 3.67 -24.97 -11.22
N LEU A 582 2.70 -25.31 -10.36
CA LEU A 582 1.85 -26.50 -10.52
C LEU A 582 0.95 -26.40 -11.74
N VAL A 583 0.38 -25.21 -12.02
CA VAL A 583 -0.38 -24.96 -13.25
C VAL A 583 0.53 -25.15 -14.47
N ASP A 584 1.71 -24.53 -14.49
CA ASP A 584 2.68 -24.68 -15.59
C ASP A 584 3.12 -26.13 -15.81
N LEU A 585 3.31 -26.87 -14.73
CA LEU A 585 3.59 -28.30 -14.80
C LEU A 585 2.42 -29.06 -15.41
N ALA A 586 1.19 -28.81 -14.97
CA ALA A 586 -0.02 -29.46 -15.49
C ALA A 586 -0.23 -29.17 -16.98
N LEU A 587 -0.01 -27.93 -17.43
CA LEU A 587 -0.16 -27.52 -18.84
C LEU A 587 0.69 -28.34 -19.82
N SER A 588 1.81 -28.90 -19.36
CA SER A 588 2.70 -29.68 -20.23
C SER A 588 2.12 -31.03 -20.67
N HIS A 589 1.10 -31.55 -19.98
CA HIS A 589 0.56 -32.89 -20.20
C HIS A 589 -0.94 -33.02 -19.90
N ALA A 590 -1.63 -31.92 -19.61
CA ALA A 590 -3.07 -31.88 -19.36
C ALA A 590 -3.80 -31.13 -20.48
N THR A 591 -4.88 -31.73 -20.98
CA THR A 591 -5.83 -31.09 -21.89
C THR A 591 -7.18 -31.01 -21.18
N PHE A 592 -7.79 -29.83 -21.16
CA PHE A 592 -9.14 -29.67 -20.63
C PHE A 592 -10.14 -30.22 -21.63
N ALA A 593 -11.12 -31.00 -21.16
CA ALA A 593 -12.15 -31.59 -21.98
C ALA A 593 -13.54 -31.26 -21.43
N VAL A 594 -14.43 -30.84 -22.33
CA VAL A 594 -15.87 -30.70 -22.06
C VAL A 594 -16.60 -31.87 -22.72
N ARG A 595 -17.53 -32.47 -21.99
CA ARG A 595 -18.32 -33.63 -22.40
C ARG A 595 -19.80 -33.31 -22.53
N ASP A 596 -20.50 -34.09 -23.33
CA ASP A 596 -21.97 -34.12 -23.36
C ASP A 596 -22.55 -35.02 -22.25
N GLU A 597 -23.89 -35.12 -22.19
CA GLU A 597 -24.59 -35.96 -21.21
C GLU A 597 -24.32 -37.47 -21.39
N ALA A 598 -23.87 -37.90 -22.56
CA ALA A 598 -23.46 -39.28 -22.83
C ALA A 598 -21.98 -39.54 -22.47
N GLY A 599 -21.26 -38.52 -21.98
CA GLY A 599 -19.85 -38.60 -21.60
C GLY A 599 -18.87 -38.49 -22.78
N ALA A 600 -19.35 -38.20 -23.99
CA ALA A 600 -18.50 -38.02 -25.16
C ALA A 600 -17.86 -36.62 -25.15
N VAL A 601 -16.57 -36.54 -25.48
CA VAL A 601 -15.83 -35.27 -25.50
C VAL A 601 -16.28 -34.42 -26.70
N THR A 602 -16.86 -33.26 -26.42
CA THR A 602 -17.37 -32.32 -27.42
C THR A 602 -16.39 -31.17 -27.70
N HIS A 603 -15.59 -30.78 -26.70
CA HIS A 603 -14.63 -29.69 -26.84
C HIS A 603 -13.34 -29.98 -26.07
N ARG A 604 -12.21 -29.45 -26.56
CA ARG A 604 -10.90 -29.57 -25.92
C ARG A 604 -10.18 -28.23 -25.92
N VAL A 605 -9.58 -27.87 -24.78
CA VAL A 605 -8.76 -26.67 -24.62
C VAL A 605 -7.36 -27.09 -24.19
N SER A 606 -6.33 -26.53 -24.83
CA SER A 606 -4.92 -26.87 -24.59
C SER A 606 -4.01 -25.64 -24.67
N GLY A 607 -2.78 -25.77 -24.18
CA GLY A 607 -1.76 -24.73 -24.30
C GLY A 607 -2.08 -23.43 -23.52
N GLU A 608 -1.78 -22.28 -24.12
CA GLU A 608 -1.95 -20.96 -23.46
C GLU A 608 -3.40 -20.59 -23.16
N GLU A 609 -4.37 -21.20 -23.84
CA GLU A 609 -5.78 -20.96 -23.56
C GLU A 609 -6.19 -21.46 -22.17
N ILE A 610 -5.59 -22.55 -21.69
CA ILE A 610 -5.81 -23.01 -20.32
C ILE A 610 -5.32 -21.97 -19.31
N ARG A 611 -4.18 -21.30 -19.54
CA ARG A 611 -3.71 -20.23 -18.63
C ARG A 611 -4.72 -19.08 -18.56
N ARG A 612 -5.27 -18.69 -19.71
CA ARG A 612 -6.31 -17.66 -19.75
C ARG A 612 -7.56 -18.12 -19.00
N MET A 613 -7.99 -19.37 -19.20
CA MET A 613 -9.12 -19.97 -18.52
C MET A 613 -8.94 -20.01 -16.99
N VAL A 614 -7.80 -20.49 -16.50
CA VAL A 614 -7.50 -20.57 -15.05
C VAL A 614 -7.53 -19.18 -14.41
N ARG A 615 -6.87 -18.18 -15.02
CA ARG A 615 -6.92 -16.81 -14.51
C ARG A 615 -8.35 -16.25 -14.44
N THR A 616 -9.17 -16.55 -15.45
CA THR A 616 -10.59 -16.15 -15.47
C THR A 616 -11.40 -16.85 -14.37
N LEU A 617 -11.12 -18.13 -14.10
CA LEU A 617 -11.76 -18.90 -13.03
C LEU A 617 -11.32 -18.45 -11.63
N ASP A 618 -10.04 -18.12 -11.44
CA ASP A 618 -9.54 -17.55 -10.17
C ASP A 618 -10.20 -16.20 -9.90
N ARG A 619 -10.32 -15.35 -10.93
CA ARG A 619 -11.03 -14.07 -10.81
C ARG A 619 -12.51 -14.25 -10.51
N LEU A 620 -13.16 -15.29 -11.06
CA LEU A 620 -14.52 -15.65 -10.69
C LEU A 620 -14.61 -15.99 -9.20
N ASP A 621 -13.74 -16.84 -8.67
CA ASP A 621 -13.76 -17.27 -7.26
C ASP A 621 -13.58 -16.08 -6.29
N GLU A 622 -12.72 -15.13 -6.65
CA GLU A 622 -12.58 -13.86 -5.93
C GLU A 622 -13.90 -13.08 -5.85
N LEU A 623 -14.56 -12.87 -6.99
CA LEU A 623 -15.82 -12.12 -7.06
C LEU A 623 -16.99 -12.86 -6.41
N VAL A 624 -17.00 -14.20 -6.49
CA VAL A 624 -17.98 -15.03 -5.78
C VAL A 624 -17.80 -14.89 -4.27
N THR A 625 -16.57 -14.94 -3.79
CA THR A 625 -16.25 -14.74 -2.37
C THR A 625 -16.73 -13.38 -1.89
N VAL A 626 -16.59 -12.34 -2.72
CA VAL A 626 -17.11 -10.99 -2.46
C VAL A 626 -18.64 -10.97 -2.38
N SER A 627 -19.35 -11.60 -3.32
CA SER A 627 -20.81 -11.68 -3.33
C SER A 627 -21.32 -12.37 -2.06
N GLN A 628 -20.75 -13.53 -1.71
CA GLN A 628 -21.11 -14.28 -0.50
C GLN A 628 -20.89 -13.46 0.77
N ARG A 629 -19.78 -12.72 0.83
CA ARG A 629 -19.46 -11.80 1.93
C ARG A 629 -20.46 -10.65 2.09
N ARG A 630 -21.11 -10.21 1.01
CA ARG A 630 -22.20 -9.22 1.05
C ARG A 630 -23.52 -9.79 1.57
N GLY A 631 -23.55 -11.05 1.97
CA GLY A 631 -24.79 -11.74 2.37
C GLY A 631 -25.66 -12.11 1.17
N ILE A 632 -25.10 -12.06 -0.05
CA ILE A 632 -25.76 -12.51 -1.27
C ILE A 632 -25.11 -13.86 -1.64
N PRO A 633 -25.73 -15.00 -1.31
CA PRO A 633 -25.24 -16.28 -1.80
C PRO A 633 -25.12 -16.24 -3.32
N PHE A 634 -23.97 -16.63 -3.86
CA PHE A 634 -23.77 -16.58 -5.32
C PHE A 634 -24.81 -17.41 -6.09
N THR A 635 -25.35 -18.46 -5.48
CA THR A 635 -26.48 -19.23 -6.02
C THR A 635 -27.78 -18.40 -6.10
N LYS A 636 -28.07 -17.55 -5.10
CA LYS A 636 -29.19 -16.57 -5.14
C LYS A 636 -28.97 -15.57 -6.28
N LEU A 637 -27.73 -15.12 -6.44
CA LEU A 637 -27.35 -14.18 -7.50
C LEU A 637 -27.49 -14.81 -8.89
N LEU A 638 -27.02 -16.03 -9.11
CA LEU A 638 -27.20 -16.77 -10.37
C LEU A 638 -28.68 -17.03 -10.67
N ALA A 639 -29.47 -17.46 -9.69
CA ALA A 639 -30.91 -17.68 -9.86
C ALA A 639 -31.68 -16.41 -10.27
N SER A 640 -31.21 -15.23 -9.84
CA SER A 640 -31.82 -13.95 -10.22
C SER A 640 -31.73 -13.64 -11.72
N ARG A 641 -30.81 -14.28 -12.47
CA ARG A 641 -30.67 -14.09 -13.93
C ARG A 641 -31.94 -14.48 -14.69
N ALA A 642 -32.72 -15.43 -14.16
CA ALA A 642 -34.01 -15.81 -14.75
C ALA A 642 -35.07 -14.69 -14.67
N GLN A 643 -34.85 -13.69 -13.81
CA GLN A 643 -35.77 -12.56 -13.59
C GLN A 643 -35.36 -11.32 -14.40
N ASP A 644 -34.32 -11.39 -15.25
CA ASP A 644 -33.88 -10.26 -16.07
C ASP A 644 -35.00 -9.81 -17.04
N PRO A 645 -35.49 -8.56 -16.93
CA PRO A 645 -36.54 -8.04 -17.79
C PRO A 645 -36.20 -8.07 -19.28
N SER A 646 -34.91 -8.06 -19.63
CA SER A 646 -34.47 -8.09 -21.02
C SER A 646 -34.46 -9.50 -21.64
N GLY A 647 -34.67 -10.55 -20.82
CA GLY A 647 -34.61 -11.95 -21.25
C GLY A 647 -33.21 -12.43 -21.67
N LYS A 648 -32.17 -11.61 -21.45
CA LYS A 648 -30.77 -11.93 -21.81
C LYS A 648 -30.02 -12.66 -20.71
N GLY A 649 -30.67 -12.89 -19.56
CA GLY A 649 -30.06 -13.58 -18.43
C GLY A 649 -28.93 -12.79 -17.78
N ARG A 650 -29.07 -11.46 -17.68
CA ARG A 650 -28.10 -10.61 -17.00
C ARG A 650 -28.21 -10.75 -15.48
N LEU A 651 -27.16 -10.35 -14.77
CA LEU A 651 -27.14 -10.12 -13.34
C LEU A 651 -27.77 -8.77 -12.97
N PRO A 652 -28.41 -8.66 -11.78
CA PRO A 652 -28.92 -7.41 -11.27
C PRO A 652 -27.78 -6.40 -11.08
N SER A 653 -28.04 -5.13 -11.36
CA SER A 653 -27.04 -4.06 -11.25
C SER A 653 -27.13 -3.33 -9.92
N TRP A 654 -28.19 -3.53 -9.13
CA TRP A 654 -28.43 -2.80 -7.89
C TRP A 654 -28.86 -3.73 -6.75
N HIS A 655 -28.40 -3.44 -5.55
CA HIS A 655 -28.77 -4.12 -4.30
C HIS A 655 -29.26 -3.09 -3.29
N LEU A 656 -30.47 -3.32 -2.78
CA LEU A 656 -31.05 -2.55 -1.69
C LEU A 656 -31.10 -3.45 -0.46
N ALA A 657 -30.44 -3.06 0.63
CA ALA A 657 -30.44 -3.81 1.88
C ALA A 657 -30.83 -2.92 3.06
N TRP A 658 -31.69 -3.42 3.96
CA TRP A 658 -32.11 -2.73 5.18
C TRP A 658 -32.28 -3.75 6.33
N ALA A 659 -32.69 -3.30 7.51
CA ALA A 659 -32.72 -4.14 8.71
C ALA A 659 -33.65 -5.37 8.62
N GLU A 660 -34.71 -5.30 7.80
CA GLU A 660 -35.74 -6.35 7.71
C GLU A 660 -35.67 -7.17 6.40
N GLY A 661 -34.75 -6.85 5.48
CA GLY A 661 -34.64 -7.56 4.21
C GLY A 661 -33.64 -6.99 3.21
N ASP A 662 -33.55 -7.65 2.06
CA ASP A 662 -32.74 -7.25 0.92
C ASP A 662 -33.43 -7.54 -0.43
N GLU A 663 -33.26 -6.66 -1.41
CA GLU A 663 -33.83 -6.77 -2.76
C GLU A 663 -32.77 -6.47 -3.84
N LEU A 664 -32.89 -7.14 -4.99
CA LEU A 664 -31.99 -7.00 -6.15
C LEU A 664 -32.76 -6.41 -7.34
N PHE A 665 -32.13 -5.48 -8.06
CA PHE A 665 -32.74 -4.76 -9.18
C PHE A 665 -31.83 -4.68 -10.39
N PHE A 666 -32.43 -4.58 -11.58
CA PHE A 666 -31.73 -4.49 -12.86
C PHE A 666 -31.50 -3.06 -13.33
N ASP A 667 -32.21 -2.09 -12.75
CA ASP A 667 -32.12 -0.68 -13.07
C ASP A 667 -32.29 0.16 -11.80
N GLU A 668 -31.68 1.35 -11.82
CA GLU A 668 -31.65 2.26 -10.67
C GLU A 668 -33.04 2.80 -10.33
N ALA A 669 -33.86 3.07 -11.34
CA ALA A 669 -35.19 3.65 -11.15
C ALA A 669 -36.10 2.72 -10.33
N SER A 670 -36.08 1.42 -10.64
CA SER A 670 -36.78 0.39 -9.87
C SER A 670 -36.26 0.28 -8.44
N ALA A 671 -34.94 0.34 -8.24
CA ALA A 671 -34.34 0.26 -6.92
C ALA A 671 -34.73 1.47 -6.05
N ARG A 672 -34.65 2.69 -6.61
CA ARG A 672 -35.09 3.93 -5.94
C ARG A 672 -36.60 3.97 -5.69
N ALA A 673 -37.40 3.41 -6.60
CA ALA A 673 -38.84 3.26 -6.37
C ALA A 673 -39.13 2.33 -5.17
N SER A 674 -38.31 1.28 -4.96
CA SER A 674 -38.45 0.42 -3.78
C SER A 674 -38.03 1.12 -2.48
N VAL A 675 -37.03 2.00 -2.51
CA VAL A 675 -36.67 2.86 -1.37
C VAL A 675 -37.87 3.70 -0.93
N ALA A 676 -38.55 4.35 -1.88
CA ALA A 676 -39.75 5.14 -1.61
C ALA A 676 -40.92 4.27 -1.12
N LYS A 677 -41.11 3.09 -1.72
CA LYS A 677 -42.17 2.12 -1.36
C LYS A 677 -42.06 1.65 0.10
N HIS A 678 -40.84 1.41 0.57
CA HIS A 678 -40.58 0.92 1.92
C HIS A 678 -40.30 2.05 2.93
N ASP A 679 -40.47 3.32 2.53
CA ASP A 679 -40.22 4.51 3.36
C ASP A 679 -38.79 4.51 3.96
N LEU A 680 -37.81 4.04 3.19
CA LEU A 680 -36.42 3.90 3.61
C LEU A 680 -35.64 5.20 3.40
N VAL A 681 -34.64 5.44 4.25
CA VAL A 681 -33.68 6.53 4.12
C VAL A 681 -32.32 5.93 3.79
N LEU A 682 -31.71 6.40 2.70
CA LEU A 682 -30.41 5.89 2.28
C LEU A 682 -29.31 6.30 3.26
N ASP A 683 -28.39 5.38 3.54
CA ASP A 683 -27.31 5.50 4.52
C ASP A 683 -26.27 6.60 4.19
N ASP A 684 -26.15 6.97 2.91
CA ASP A 684 -25.36 8.10 2.42
C ASP A 684 -26.03 9.46 2.64
N LEU A 685 -27.34 9.47 2.92
CA LEU A 685 -28.13 10.68 3.19
C LEU A 685 -28.35 10.95 4.69
N VAL A 686 -27.89 10.05 5.57
CA VAL A 686 -28.04 10.20 7.02
C VAL A 686 -26.91 11.08 7.55
N THR A 687 -27.24 12.30 7.99
CA THR A 687 -26.30 13.16 8.73
C THR A 687 -26.35 12.87 10.23
N HIS A 688 -25.29 13.21 10.97
CA HIS A 688 -25.17 12.93 12.40
C HIS A 688 -26.28 13.57 13.26
N GLU A 689 -26.96 14.59 12.75
CA GLU A 689 -28.00 15.35 13.44
C GLU A 689 -29.41 14.79 13.23
N MET A 690 -29.60 13.91 12.24
CA MET A 690 -30.91 13.37 11.88
C MET A 690 -31.34 12.26 12.86
N LYS A 691 -32.44 12.49 13.61
CA LYS A 691 -33.11 11.45 14.40
C LYS A 691 -33.97 10.55 13.48
N ILE A 692 -33.33 9.59 12.82
CA ILE A 692 -34.00 8.59 11.97
C ILE A 692 -34.08 7.26 12.72
N ASP A 693 -35.20 6.54 12.57
CA ASP A 693 -35.31 5.16 13.05
C ASP A 693 -34.28 4.29 12.30
N ARG A 694 -33.36 3.65 13.04
CA ARG A 694 -32.32 2.79 12.47
C ARG A 694 -32.86 1.67 11.59
N ARG A 695 -34.12 1.24 11.79
CA ARG A 695 -34.76 0.21 10.95
C ARG A 695 -35.07 0.69 9.53
N ARG A 696 -35.22 2.01 9.34
CA ARG A 696 -35.50 2.64 8.06
C ARG A 696 -34.23 2.98 7.28
N ILE A 697 -33.05 2.81 7.87
CA ILE A 697 -31.78 3.06 7.18
C ILE A 697 -31.55 1.92 6.20
N ALA A 698 -31.36 2.25 4.93
CA ALA A 698 -31.09 1.30 3.87
C ALA A 698 -29.81 1.65 3.13
N SER A 699 -29.06 0.64 2.68
CA SER A 699 -27.95 0.82 1.77
C SER A 699 -28.41 0.47 0.36
N LEU A 700 -28.44 1.46 -0.53
CA LEU A 700 -28.62 1.24 -1.96
C LEU A 700 -27.25 1.26 -2.63
N ARG A 701 -26.90 0.17 -3.31
CA ARG A 701 -25.58 -0.01 -3.90
C ARG A 701 -25.70 -0.50 -5.33
N GLU A 702 -24.84 0.04 -6.19
CA GLU A 702 -24.63 -0.55 -7.49
C GLU A 702 -23.66 -1.73 -7.36
N LEU A 703 -24.00 -2.85 -7.98
CA LEU A 703 -23.21 -4.08 -8.03
C LEU A 703 -22.30 -4.03 -9.26
N HIS A 704 -21.34 -3.10 -9.27
CA HIS A 704 -20.40 -2.96 -10.39
C HIS A 704 -19.63 -4.27 -10.66
N GLU A 705 -19.38 -5.08 -9.63
CA GLU A 705 -18.75 -6.39 -9.78
C GLU A 705 -19.55 -7.35 -10.67
N ASN A 706 -20.87 -7.16 -10.77
CA ASN A 706 -21.71 -8.00 -11.62
C ASN A 706 -21.46 -7.75 -13.11
N ARG A 707 -21.02 -6.55 -13.49
CA ARG A 707 -20.59 -6.26 -14.87
C ARG A 707 -19.37 -7.09 -15.25
N GLU A 708 -18.44 -7.24 -14.31
CA GLU A 708 -17.24 -8.05 -14.50
C GLU A 708 -17.57 -9.55 -14.47
N LEU A 709 -18.46 -9.99 -13.58
CA LEU A 709 -18.98 -11.36 -13.58
C LEU A 709 -19.61 -11.73 -14.93
N GLU A 710 -20.42 -10.86 -15.53
CA GLU A 710 -21.00 -11.07 -16.86
C GLU A 710 -19.94 -11.20 -17.96
N ARG A 711 -18.89 -10.35 -17.92
CA ARG A 711 -17.75 -10.45 -18.84
C ARG A 711 -17.02 -11.78 -18.68
N ILE A 712 -16.85 -12.23 -17.45
CA ILE A 712 -16.27 -13.53 -17.10
C ILE A 712 -17.16 -14.67 -17.63
N PHE A 713 -18.49 -14.60 -17.46
CA PHE A 713 -19.41 -15.61 -17.98
C PHE A 713 -19.32 -15.73 -19.50
N GLY A 714 -19.28 -14.59 -20.20
CA GLY A 714 -19.06 -14.56 -21.64
C GLY A 714 -17.72 -15.18 -22.04
N SER A 715 -16.66 -14.92 -21.27
CA SER A 715 -15.34 -15.54 -21.50
C SER A 715 -15.35 -17.05 -21.26
N LEU A 716 -15.98 -17.52 -20.18
CA LEU A 716 -16.13 -18.94 -19.86
C LEU A 716 -16.91 -19.70 -20.93
N ALA A 717 -17.95 -19.08 -21.48
CA ALA A 717 -18.74 -19.65 -22.57
C ALA A 717 -17.91 -19.94 -23.83
N THR A 718 -16.84 -19.16 -24.11
CA THR A 718 -15.93 -19.44 -25.23
C THR A 718 -15.17 -20.76 -25.09
N TRP A 719 -14.98 -21.24 -23.86
CA TRP A 719 -14.39 -22.55 -23.55
C TRP A 719 -15.44 -23.63 -23.28
N HIS A 720 -16.71 -23.38 -23.62
CA HIS A 720 -17.84 -24.26 -23.35
C HIS A 720 -18.06 -24.57 -21.86
N ILE A 721 -17.62 -23.68 -20.97
CA ILE A 721 -17.92 -23.73 -19.54
C ILE A 721 -19.19 -22.92 -19.29
N SER A 722 -20.25 -23.60 -18.87
CA SER A 722 -21.50 -22.93 -18.48
C SER A 722 -21.44 -22.55 -17.01
N ILE A 723 -21.74 -21.29 -16.71
CA ILE A 723 -21.86 -20.83 -15.31
C ILE A 723 -23.00 -21.53 -14.57
N GLU A 724 -24.01 -22.05 -15.28
CA GLU A 724 -25.09 -22.85 -14.69
C GLU A 724 -24.60 -24.17 -14.07
N ASP A 725 -23.38 -24.61 -14.39
CA ASP A 725 -22.77 -25.78 -13.75
C ASP A 725 -21.97 -25.43 -12.49
N TYR A 726 -22.13 -24.21 -11.93
CA TYR A 726 -21.34 -23.73 -10.79
C TYR A 726 -21.52 -24.59 -9.53
N ASP A 727 -22.74 -25.04 -9.25
CA ASP A 727 -23.10 -25.85 -8.08
C ASP A 727 -23.44 -27.31 -8.46
N ARG A 728 -23.10 -27.72 -9.68
CA ARG A 728 -23.36 -29.08 -10.17
C ARG A 728 -22.64 -30.11 -9.30
N VAL A 729 -23.35 -31.20 -9.01
CA VAL A 729 -22.81 -32.34 -8.23
C VAL A 729 -22.67 -33.54 -9.15
N GLN A 730 -21.61 -34.32 -8.95
CA GLN A 730 -21.44 -35.58 -9.66
C GLN A 730 -22.53 -36.56 -9.24
N VAL A 731 -23.26 -37.10 -10.21
CA VAL A 731 -24.37 -38.03 -9.96
C VAL A 731 -23.80 -39.42 -9.69
N GLU A 732 -24.24 -40.03 -8.59
CA GLU A 732 -23.97 -41.45 -8.28
C GLU A 732 -25.12 -42.31 -8.80
N GLY A 733 -24.79 -43.37 -9.54
CA GLY A 733 -25.76 -44.34 -10.03
C GLY A 733 -26.37 -45.18 -8.90
N VAL A 734 -27.45 -45.89 -9.20
CA VAL A 734 -28.18 -46.77 -8.26
C VAL A 734 -27.29 -47.88 -7.68
N THR A 735 -26.19 -48.22 -8.37
CA THR A 735 -25.18 -49.20 -7.99
C THR A 735 -23.97 -48.60 -7.24
N GLY A 736 -23.95 -47.28 -7.00
CA GLY A 736 -22.81 -46.56 -6.41
C GLY A 736 -21.70 -46.18 -7.40
N GLU A 737 -21.89 -46.43 -8.70
CA GLU A 737 -20.93 -46.02 -9.74
C GLU A 737 -21.03 -44.51 -9.99
N LYS A 738 -19.89 -43.81 -9.96
CA LYS A 738 -19.83 -42.37 -10.23
C LYS A 738 -19.92 -42.11 -11.74
N MET A 739 -20.93 -41.33 -12.16
CA MET A 739 -21.12 -40.98 -13.57
C MET A 739 -20.01 -40.04 -14.07
N PRO A 740 -19.66 -40.06 -15.37
CA PRO A 740 -18.73 -39.11 -15.97
C PRO A 740 -19.20 -37.67 -15.73
N THR A 741 -18.29 -36.79 -15.31
CA THR A 741 -18.64 -35.37 -15.15
C THR A 741 -18.56 -34.64 -16.49
N ARG A 742 -19.21 -33.47 -16.57
CA ARG A 742 -19.21 -32.63 -17.77
C ARG A 742 -17.80 -32.11 -18.08
N TYR A 743 -16.99 -31.85 -17.07
CA TYR A 743 -15.66 -31.27 -17.20
C TYR A 743 -14.60 -32.27 -16.73
N ALA A 744 -13.55 -32.47 -17.51
CA ALA A 744 -12.47 -33.37 -17.10
C ALA A 744 -11.12 -32.92 -17.64
N TRP A 745 -10.06 -33.33 -16.97
CA TRP A 745 -8.69 -33.20 -17.45
C TRP A 745 -8.22 -34.53 -18.05
N LEU A 746 -7.88 -34.50 -19.33
CA LEU A 746 -7.19 -35.60 -20.01
C LEU A 746 -5.70 -35.46 -19.77
N VAL A 747 -5.10 -36.46 -19.13
CA VAL A 747 -3.68 -36.47 -18.76
C VAL A 747 -2.94 -37.45 -19.66
N ASP A 748 -1.97 -36.96 -20.42
CA ASP A 748 -1.20 -37.79 -21.33
C ASP A 748 -0.20 -38.64 -20.53
N SER A 749 -0.49 -39.93 -20.36
CA SER A 749 0.45 -40.86 -19.75
C SER A 749 1.55 -41.12 -20.78
N GLY A 750 2.70 -40.45 -20.66
CA GLY A 750 3.82 -40.49 -21.62
C GLY A 750 4.49 -41.86 -21.88
N LYS A 751 3.72 -42.91 -22.16
CA LYS A 751 4.15 -44.18 -22.72
C LYS A 751 3.86 -44.17 -24.22
N THR A 752 4.89 -43.90 -25.01
CA THR A 752 4.92 -44.16 -26.45
C THR A 752 4.50 -45.61 -26.72
N PRO A 753 3.62 -45.91 -27.69
CA PRO A 753 3.34 -47.29 -28.06
C PRO A 753 4.60 -47.87 -28.71
N ALA A 754 5.23 -48.83 -28.05
CA ALA A 754 6.31 -49.59 -28.66
C ALA A 754 5.76 -50.42 -29.83
N SER A 755 6.36 -50.24 -31.00
CA SER A 755 6.15 -51.05 -32.21
C SER A 755 6.43 -52.54 -31.94
N PRO A 756 5.73 -53.50 -32.57
CA PRO A 756 5.91 -54.91 -32.29
C PRO A 756 7.21 -55.41 -32.93
N ALA A 757 8.16 -55.84 -32.10
CA ALA A 757 9.31 -56.64 -32.52
C ALA A 757 9.23 -58.02 -31.87
N ALA A 758 9.58 -59.01 -32.68
CA ALA A 758 9.33 -60.43 -32.50
C ALA A 758 10.28 -61.13 -31.51
N ASP A 759 9.80 -62.29 -31.05
CA ASP A 759 10.47 -63.50 -30.58
C ASP A 759 11.43 -63.44 -29.37
N GLY A 760 11.11 -64.29 -28.39
CA GLY A 760 11.97 -64.64 -27.27
C GLY A 760 11.19 -65.34 -26.15
N GLU A 761 11.12 -66.66 -26.22
CA GLU A 761 10.70 -67.56 -25.13
C GLU A 761 11.62 -67.38 -23.91
N ASP A 762 11.05 -67.29 -22.70
CA ASP A 762 11.39 -68.18 -21.57
C ASP A 762 10.55 -67.83 -20.32
N ALA A 763 10.29 -68.88 -19.55
CA ALA A 763 9.22 -69.01 -18.59
C ALA A 763 9.62 -68.75 -17.11
N GLU A 764 8.57 -68.66 -16.29
CA GLU A 764 8.50 -68.89 -14.83
C GLU A 764 8.88 -67.76 -13.86
N SER A 765 7.86 -67.12 -13.27
CA SER A 765 7.52 -67.36 -11.85
C SER A 765 6.13 -66.79 -11.52
N GLU A 766 5.14 -67.67 -11.38
CA GLU A 766 3.87 -67.36 -10.72
C GLU A 766 4.05 -67.40 -9.20
N THR A 767 3.94 -66.26 -8.51
CA THR A 767 3.30 -66.14 -7.19
C THR A 767 3.28 -64.68 -6.71
N SER A 768 2.30 -63.90 -7.17
CA SER A 768 1.73 -62.73 -6.42
C SER A 768 0.45 -62.14 -7.05
N ALA A 769 -0.13 -62.78 -8.06
CA ALA A 769 -1.27 -62.27 -8.81
C ALA A 769 -2.62 -62.49 -8.09
N ARG A 770 -2.84 -61.83 -6.95
CA ARG A 770 -4.19 -61.74 -6.33
C ARG A 770 -4.51 -60.47 -5.53
N LYS A 771 -3.71 -59.41 -5.62
CA LYS A 771 -4.01 -58.11 -4.94
C LYS A 771 -3.99 -56.85 -5.81
N SER A 772 -3.97 -56.97 -7.14
CA SER A 772 -3.86 -55.80 -8.05
C SER A 772 -4.86 -55.83 -9.20
N LYS A 773 -6.15 -55.99 -8.91
CA LYS A 773 -7.21 -55.90 -9.94
C LYS A 773 -8.26 -54.79 -9.74
N GLU A 774 -8.05 -53.89 -8.78
CA GLU A 774 -8.92 -52.70 -8.59
C GLU A 774 -8.26 -51.35 -8.93
N GLY A 775 -6.99 -51.32 -9.37
CA GLY A 775 -6.25 -50.06 -9.59
C GLY A 775 -5.90 -49.71 -11.04
N ALA A 776 -6.46 -50.37 -12.05
CA ALA A 776 -5.97 -50.30 -13.44
C ALA A 776 -6.97 -49.76 -14.48
N ARG A 777 -8.00 -49.03 -14.06
CA ARG A 777 -8.90 -48.26 -14.95
C ARG A 777 -9.01 -46.82 -14.43
N ASP A 778 -8.18 -45.91 -14.97
CA ASP A 778 -8.30 -44.43 -14.98
C ASP A 778 -6.96 -43.65 -14.94
N ALA A 779 -5.86 -44.24 -15.43
CA ALA A 779 -4.54 -43.57 -15.37
C ALA A 779 -4.38 -42.30 -16.26
N GLY A 780 -5.42 -41.84 -16.96
CA GLY A 780 -5.35 -40.70 -17.89
C GLY A 780 -6.45 -39.64 -17.73
N LEU A 781 -7.25 -39.68 -16.65
CA LEU A 781 -8.39 -38.79 -16.50
C LEU A 781 -8.53 -38.26 -15.07
N VAL A 782 -8.87 -36.97 -14.92
CA VAL A 782 -9.26 -36.35 -13.63
C VAL A 782 -10.59 -35.63 -13.81
N GLU A 783 -11.61 -36.06 -13.07
CA GLU A 783 -12.98 -35.53 -13.15
C GLU A 783 -13.12 -34.18 -12.42
N ALA A 784 -13.94 -33.27 -12.95
CA ALA A 784 -14.31 -32.00 -12.35
C ALA A 784 -15.83 -31.82 -12.38
N ALA A 785 -16.48 -31.99 -11.22
CA ALA A 785 -17.93 -32.00 -11.09
C ALA A 785 -18.63 -30.66 -11.41
N ASN A 786 -17.95 -29.55 -11.12
CA ASN A 786 -18.46 -28.18 -11.25
C ASN A 786 -17.36 -27.17 -11.57
N VAL A 787 -17.77 -25.92 -11.84
CA VAL A 787 -16.85 -24.83 -12.20
C VAL A 787 -15.71 -24.64 -11.18
N PRO A 788 -15.95 -24.53 -9.86
CA PRO A 788 -14.86 -24.42 -8.88
C PRO A 788 -13.89 -25.61 -8.85
N SER A 789 -14.38 -26.81 -9.16
CA SER A 789 -13.54 -28.02 -9.15
C SER A 789 -12.57 -28.10 -10.34
N ILE A 790 -12.76 -27.31 -11.41
CA ILE A 790 -11.89 -27.33 -12.60
C ILE A 790 -10.44 -26.98 -12.22
N VAL A 791 -10.24 -25.88 -11.48
CA VAL A 791 -8.90 -25.43 -11.05
C VAL A 791 -8.32 -26.41 -10.02
N ARG A 792 -9.14 -26.89 -9.07
CA ARG A 792 -8.69 -27.88 -8.07
C ARG A 792 -8.19 -29.17 -8.72
N ALA A 793 -8.91 -29.69 -9.70
CA ALA A 793 -8.52 -30.87 -10.46
C ALA A 793 -7.24 -30.63 -11.27
N LEU A 794 -7.05 -29.44 -11.85
CA LEU A 794 -5.82 -29.09 -12.55
C LEU A 794 -4.60 -29.09 -11.62
N LEU A 795 -4.74 -28.52 -10.42
CA LEU A 795 -3.67 -28.52 -9.41
C LEU A 795 -3.33 -29.94 -8.94
N GLU A 796 -4.32 -30.84 -8.87
CA GLU A 796 -4.08 -32.26 -8.61
C GLU A 796 -3.24 -32.90 -9.73
N VAL A 797 -3.55 -32.62 -11.00
CA VAL A 797 -2.76 -33.10 -12.14
C VAL A 797 -1.32 -32.60 -12.03
N GLY A 798 -1.11 -31.31 -11.74
CA GLY A 798 0.23 -30.72 -11.58
C GLY A 798 1.06 -31.34 -10.46
N ARG A 799 0.41 -31.91 -9.43
CA ARG A 799 1.08 -32.61 -8.32
C ARG A 799 1.48 -34.06 -8.66
N ARG A 800 1.00 -34.64 -9.76
CA ARG A 800 1.36 -36.02 -10.13
C ARG A 800 2.81 -36.10 -10.62
N GLY A 801 3.59 -36.99 -10.01
CA GLY A 801 4.97 -37.28 -10.44
C GLY A 801 6.01 -36.21 -10.08
N ILE A 802 5.70 -35.34 -9.11
CA ILE A 802 6.65 -34.40 -8.52
C ILE A 802 6.89 -34.72 -7.04
N GLU A 803 8.10 -34.47 -6.58
CA GLU A 803 8.47 -34.49 -5.16
C GLU A 803 8.68 -33.05 -4.70
N VAL A 804 7.99 -32.62 -3.66
CA VAL A 804 8.07 -31.27 -3.11
C VAL A 804 8.77 -31.33 -1.77
N LYS A 805 9.98 -30.77 -1.69
CA LYS A 805 10.69 -30.54 -0.44
C LYS A 805 10.45 -29.10 0.00
N ARG A 806 10.04 -28.89 1.24
CA ARG A 806 9.91 -27.56 1.85
C ARG A 806 11.16 -27.27 2.68
N PHE A 807 11.79 -26.12 2.48
CA PHE A 807 12.91 -25.67 3.31
C PHE A 807 12.37 -24.98 4.55
N LYS A 808 12.92 -25.31 5.72
CA LYS A 808 12.56 -24.65 6.99
C LYS A 808 13.61 -23.64 7.45
N GLY A 809 14.87 -23.84 7.08
CA GLY A 809 15.96 -22.93 7.40
C GLY A 809 17.06 -22.94 6.34
N LEU A 810 17.82 -21.85 6.26
CA LEU A 810 18.93 -21.66 5.32
C LEU A 810 20.04 -22.69 5.52
N GLY A 811 20.19 -23.21 6.74
CA GLY A 811 21.16 -24.26 7.06
C GLY A 811 20.83 -25.64 6.46
N GLU A 812 19.63 -25.85 5.91
CA GLU A 812 19.24 -27.07 5.21
C GLU A 812 19.67 -27.08 3.73
N MET A 813 20.20 -25.94 3.24
CA MET A 813 20.67 -25.77 1.88
C MET A 813 22.18 -25.96 1.82
N GLU A 814 22.63 -26.71 0.83
CA GLU A 814 24.05 -26.83 0.50
C GLU A 814 24.58 -25.49 -0.04
N ALA A 815 25.89 -25.25 0.08
CA ALA A 815 26.51 -23.98 -0.34
C ALA A 815 26.22 -23.62 -1.81
N GLU A 816 26.26 -24.59 -2.71
CA GLU A 816 25.92 -24.39 -4.13
C GLU A 816 24.45 -24.03 -4.33
N GLN A 817 23.53 -24.67 -3.59
CA GLN A 817 22.10 -24.37 -3.67
C GLN A 817 21.84 -22.93 -3.20
N LEU A 818 22.44 -22.55 -2.07
CA LEU A 818 22.29 -21.21 -1.51
C LEU A 818 22.85 -20.13 -2.46
N TRP A 819 23.96 -20.42 -3.15
CA TRP A 819 24.51 -19.57 -4.20
C TRP A 819 23.50 -19.38 -5.35
N GLU A 820 23.07 -20.48 -5.97
CA GLU A 820 22.23 -20.44 -7.16
C GLU A 820 20.86 -19.79 -6.94
N THR A 821 20.33 -19.85 -5.72
CA THR A 821 18.99 -19.35 -5.41
C THR A 821 18.99 -17.96 -4.81
N THR A 822 19.92 -17.67 -3.89
CA THR A 822 19.78 -16.56 -2.95
C THR A 822 20.94 -15.56 -3.02
N MET A 823 22.14 -15.98 -3.42
CA MET A 823 23.34 -15.11 -3.38
C MET A 823 23.82 -14.64 -4.76
N ASP A 824 23.61 -15.43 -5.82
CA ASP A 824 24.01 -15.10 -7.19
C ASP A 824 23.28 -13.84 -7.70
N PRO A 825 24.01 -12.74 -7.99
CA PRO A 825 23.41 -11.50 -8.50
C PRO A 825 22.59 -11.67 -9.78
N ALA A 826 22.85 -12.70 -10.59
CA ALA A 826 22.14 -12.96 -11.84
C ALA A 826 20.78 -13.66 -11.64
N ARG A 827 20.58 -14.37 -10.52
CA ARG A 827 19.40 -15.22 -10.28
C ARG A 827 18.58 -14.83 -9.05
N ARG A 828 19.20 -14.21 -8.05
CA ARG A 828 18.56 -13.90 -6.77
C ARG A 828 17.45 -12.85 -6.90
N THR A 829 16.53 -12.89 -5.95
CA THR A 829 15.55 -11.82 -5.73
C THR A 829 15.82 -11.18 -4.38
N LEU A 830 15.98 -9.86 -4.36
CA LEU A 830 16.13 -9.07 -3.14
C LEU A 830 14.97 -8.10 -3.00
N LEU A 831 14.43 -7.98 -1.78
CA LEU A 831 13.50 -6.92 -1.44
C LEU A 831 14.29 -5.71 -0.96
N ARG A 832 14.20 -4.59 -1.70
CA ARG A 832 14.82 -3.33 -1.26
C ARG A 832 13.95 -2.69 -0.18
N VAL A 833 14.53 -2.40 0.97
CA VAL A 833 13.84 -1.68 2.05
C VAL A 833 13.77 -0.21 1.66
N THR A 834 12.56 0.36 1.65
CA THR A 834 12.31 1.77 1.37
C THR A 834 11.76 2.44 2.61
N LEU A 835 12.08 3.72 2.80
CA LEU A 835 11.50 4.56 3.84
C LEU A 835 10.52 5.54 3.20
N GLU A 836 9.28 5.11 3.01
CA GLU A 836 8.25 5.92 2.34
C GLU A 836 7.63 6.96 3.29
N SER A 837 7.25 6.53 4.49
CA SER A 837 6.71 7.38 5.55
C SER A 837 7.46 7.14 6.86
N ALA A 838 8.35 8.06 7.21
CA ALA A 838 9.15 7.94 8.43
C ALA A 838 8.30 8.00 9.71
N SER A 839 7.20 8.76 9.70
CA SER A 839 6.28 8.88 10.84
C SER A 839 5.43 7.63 11.06
N GLU A 840 4.96 6.98 9.98
CA GLU A 840 4.24 5.72 10.09
C GLU A 840 5.17 4.58 10.50
N ALA A 841 6.37 4.51 9.91
CA ALA A 841 7.38 3.54 10.31
C ALA A 841 7.77 3.72 11.79
N ASP A 842 7.95 4.96 12.24
CA ASP A 842 8.20 5.31 13.65
C ASP A 842 7.08 4.82 14.57
N ALA A 843 5.83 5.11 14.23
CA ALA A 843 4.68 4.66 15.01
C ALA A 843 4.62 3.13 15.09
N LEU A 844 4.85 2.45 13.96
CA LEU A 844 4.81 0.99 13.88
C LEU A 844 5.93 0.34 14.70
N PHE A 845 7.17 0.85 14.60
CA PHE A 845 8.27 0.38 15.45
C PHE A 845 8.02 0.67 16.93
N THR A 846 7.44 1.83 17.26
CA THR A 846 7.09 2.18 18.64
C THR A 846 6.05 1.21 19.21
N ILE A 847 5.02 0.85 18.43
CA ILE A 847 3.98 -0.11 18.86
C ILE A 847 4.56 -1.51 19.00
N LEU A 848 5.26 -2.01 17.97
CA LEU A 848 5.72 -3.39 17.91
C LEU A 848 6.94 -3.65 18.79
N MET A 849 7.83 -2.68 18.95
CA MET A 849 9.11 -2.82 19.62
C MET A 849 9.19 -2.05 20.94
N GLY A 850 8.30 -1.09 21.20
CA GLY A 850 8.28 -0.28 22.43
C GLY A 850 7.81 -1.01 23.68
N GLU A 851 7.71 -0.30 24.80
CA GLU A 851 7.49 -0.92 26.12
C GLU A 851 6.04 -1.33 26.40
N ASP A 852 5.09 -0.79 25.65
CA ASP A 852 3.66 -1.02 25.85
C ASP A 852 3.21 -2.39 25.35
N VAL A 853 2.90 -3.29 26.29
CA VAL A 853 2.49 -4.66 26.01
C VAL A 853 1.04 -4.72 25.51
N ASP A 854 0.15 -3.91 26.07
CA ASP A 854 -1.28 -3.95 25.75
C ASP A 854 -1.54 -3.42 24.34
N ARG A 855 -0.82 -2.37 23.93
CA ARG A 855 -0.91 -1.85 22.55
C ARG A 855 -0.38 -2.81 21.52
N ARG A 856 0.75 -3.45 21.82
CA ARG A 856 1.28 -4.49 20.96
C ARG A 856 0.28 -5.64 20.82
N ARG A 857 -0.36 -6.05 21.92
CA ARG A 857 -1.40 -7.08 21.90
C ARG A 857 -2.60 -6.65 21.05
N ALA A 858 -3.14 -5.45 21.26
CA ALA A 858 -4.28 -4.95 20.48
C ALA A 858 -3.95 -4.86 18.97
N TYR A 859 -2.74 -4.43 18.63
CA TYR A 859 -2.26 -4.43 17.25
C TYR A 859 -2.20 -5.85 16.66
N ILE A 860 -1.63 -6.80 17.41
CA ILE A 860 -1.58 -8.21 17.00
C ILE A 860 -2.99 -8.77 16.82
N GLU A 861 -3.92 -8.53 17.75
CA GLU A 861 -5.30 -9.01 17.67
C GLU A 861 -6.05 -8.42 16.47
N LYS A 862 -5.89 -7.12 16.20
CA LYS A 862 -6.48 -6.43 15.04
C LYS A 862 -5.99 -7.03 13.72
N HIS A 863 -4.68 -7.29 13.60
CA HIS A 863 -4.04 -7.69 12.35
C HIS A 863 -3.80 -9.20 12.22
N ALA A 864 -4.10 -10.01 13.24
CA ALA A 864 -3.84 -11.45 13.26
C ALA A 864 -4.48 -12.20 12.08
N LEU A 865 -5.70 -11.81 11.70
CA LEU A 865 -6.46 -12.44 10.61
C LEU A 865 -6.01 -11.99 9.21
N GLU A 866 -5.20 -10.93 9.13
CA GLU A 866 -4.65 -10.43 7.86
C GLU A 866 -3.39 -11.21 7.46
N VAL A 867 -2.81 -11.97 8.39
CA VAL A 867 -1.60 -12.79 8.16
C VAL A 867 -1.98 -14.09 7.44
N LYS A 868 -1.74 -14.12 6.13
CA LYS A 868 -2.01 -15.29 5.29
C LYS A 868 -0.95 -16.41 5.38
N ASN A 869 0.26 -16.08 5.86
CA ASN A 869 1.43 -16.97 5.82
C ASN A 869 2.07 -17.13 7.23
N LEU A 870 1.31 -17.66 8.20
CA LEU A 870 1.89 -18.12 9.47
C LEU A 870 2.28 -19.59 9.31
N ASP A 871 3.57 -19.89 9.42
CA ASP A 871 4.02 -21.27 9.61
C ASP A 871 3.70 -21.65 11.06
N ILE A 872 2.62 -22.42 11.24
CA ILE A 872 2.24 -23.04 12.54
C ILE A 872 2.85 -24.43 12.64
#